data_AF-A0A6A6GHR6-F1
#
_entry.id   AF-A0A6A6GHR6-F1
#
_cell.length_a   1.000
_cell.length_b   1.000
_cell.length_c   1.000
_cell.angle_alpha   90.00
_cell.angle_beta   90.00
_cell.angle_gamma   90.00
#
_symmetry.space_group_name_H-M   'P 1'
#
loop_
_entity.id
_entity.type
_entity.pdbx_description
1 polymer ?
#
loop_
_entity_poly.entity_id
_entity_poly.type
_entity_poly.pdbx_seq_one_letter_code
_entity_poly.pdbx_strand_id
1 'polypeptide(L)'
;MAALPKDSPAPPLRKFNSISDVADNIFMRRILRLTGSEKESTYDFKLTQEATELGLAVTPPPVPAPSTPQPHSRRPSVARDGRSVSIDSFASKSSRPTSDLSKSWDRTSTGFNSLQSYNRRGSATSSSSRSRDSVLSQPIPIAKQKQSRNSSVPPTATPRLGRQSPESPQPSSPHKHLIRGLTKLRLRRHDSDKTSRKYRDRQEQKVGSKTDKDRCRHCSQSLPQENLHRLSCGHTYCTDALYYLGELAATKEPKVQPKCCGQTIPKALLDLAQSRKARSLASTNPAWATSMHRQLSDQASRSSVTPEPIETVRESSESDEGLLSETLTIASINLAKALRIPEYALLRTKHTQQRNRLLRWDTQHRTELLSGSEQRRAAVVQEFDRLQEEMLDKQASTVATVEDMHVSAEADLREAQETERKNTQTALRHMEAYCRGESANGQPHGRTISDQDRLELAKAQRLRDNIDIRHESAINVLRGEQNHRMRLRLQRHDQEAAQLQRRRERELDRVQRDLNDELGEWTTEMQRKKAVLERWWDIETQICLKKYGASKDLVFDDPLTPLAWSREPGVETTFDNFADELESWDNDEDEDDEQPDEEAGKEEDKDETPTPEPTPGTNQSSTVESDPPHTDAGGEGEPV
;
A
#
# COMPACT_ATOMS: atom_id res chain seq x y z
N MET A 1 24.01 -4.84 5.02
CA MET A 1 22.97 -3.94 4.47
C MET A 1 23.35 -3.60 3.05
N ALA A 2 22.90 -4.43 2.09
CA ALA A 2 23.00 -4.10 0.68
C ALA A 2 22.17 -2.82 0.44
N ALA A 3 22.74 -1.86 -0.26
CA ALA A 3 21.99 -0.70 -0.71
C ALA A 3 20.77 -1.21 -1.49
N LEU A 4 19.56 -0.84 -1.04
CA LEU A 4 18.34 -1.04 -1.81
C LEU A 4 18.61 -0.59 -3.25
N PRO A 5 18.32 -1.42 -4.26
CA PRO A 5 18.50 -1.04 -5.65
C PRO A 5 17.77 0.29 -5.84
N LYS A 6 18.51 1.30 -6.32
CA LYS A 6 17.92 2.58 -6.70
C LYS A 6 16.84 2.25 -7.72
N ASP A 7 15.59 2.57 -7.37
CA ASP A 7 14.41 2.41 -8.21
C ASP A 7 14.79 2.76 -9.66
N SER A 8 14.86 1.75 -10.53
CA SER A 8 14.99 1.98 -11.96
C SER A 8 13.78 2.82 -12.34
N PRO A 9 13.98 4.05 -12.87
CA PRO A 9 12.85 4.87 -13.29
C PRO A 9 12.06 4.05 -14.30
N ALA A 10 10.78 3.82 -14.00
CA ALA A 10 9.86 3.17 -14.91
C ALA A 10 10.03 3.82 -16.30
N PRO A 11 10.11 3.01 -17.38
CA PRO A 11 10.32 3.53 -18.72
C PRO A 11 9.32 4.66 -18.96
N PRO A 12 9.77 5.84 -19.45
CA PRO A 12 8.89 6.95 -19.68
C PRO A 12 7.80 6.49 -20.64
N LEU A 13 6.57 6.41 -20.14
CA LEU A 13 5.39 6.16 -20.95
C LEU A 13 5.48 7.12 -22.14
N ARG A 14 5.56 6.56 -23.35
CA ARG A 14 5.55 7.33 -24.59
C ARG A 14 4.41 8.32 -24.46
N LYS A 15 4.74 9.62 -24.46
CA LYS A 15 3.72 10.67 -24.53
C LYS A 15 3.04 10.47 -25.87
N PHE A 16 1.88 9.81 -25.85
CA PHE A 16 1.04 9.68 -27.03
C PHE A 16 0.86 11.08 -27.61
N ASN A 17 0.92 11.18 -28.94
CA ASN A 17 0.51 12.38 -29.67
C ASN A 17 -0.79 12.90 -29.04
N SER A 18 -0.89 14.22 -28.86
CA SER A 18 -2.03 14.91 -28.22
C SER A 18 -3.32 14.11 -28.40
N ILE A 19 -3.84 13.52 -27.31
CA ILE A 19 -5.01 12.62 -27.34
C ILE A 19 -6.17 13.29 -28.11
N SER A 20 -6.25 14.61 -28.04
CA SER A 20 -7.20 15.45 -28.77
C SER A 20 -7.08 15.34 -30.30
N ASP A 21 -5.87 15.33 -30.87
CA ASP A 21 -5.70 15.31 -32.34
C ASP A 21 -6.06 13.95 -32.94
N VAL A 22 -5.76 12.87 -32.22
CA VAL A 22 -6.14 11.52 -32.64
C VAL A 22 -7.66 11.32 -32.48
N ALA A 23 -8.24 11.84 -31.39
CA ALA A 23 -9.67 11.79 -31.14
C ALA A 23 -10.48 12.56 -32.20
N ASP A 24 -9.99 13.71 -32.67
CA ASP A 24 -10.67 14.51 -33.69
C ASP A 24 -10.76 13.78 -35.04
N ASN A 25 -9.67 13.15 -35.50
CA ASN A 25 -9.67 12.42 -36.76
C ASN A 25 -10.56 11.17 -36.70
N ILE A 26 -10.51 10.44 -35.58
CA ILE A 26 -11.37 9.27 -35.34
C ILE A 26 -12.83 9.72 -35.30
N PHE A 27 -13.14 10.85 -34.66
CA PHE A 27 -14.48 11.39 -34.60
C PHE A 27 -15.03 11.70 -36.00
N MET A 28 -14.26 12.40 -36.85
CA MET A 28 -14.68 12.74 -38.21
C MET A 28 -14.89 11.49 -39.08
N ARG A 29 -13.96 10.52 -39.02
CA ARG A 29 -14.03 9.30 -39.84
C ARG A 29 -15.10 8.33 -39.34
N ARG A 30 -15.11 8.02 -38.04
CA ARG A 30 -15.94 6.96 -37.45
C ARG A 30 -17.35 7.42 -37.13
N ILE A 31 -17.55 8.66 -36.68
CA ILE A 31 -18.88 9.16 -36.28
C ILE A 31 -19.60 9.81 -37.46
N LEU A 32 -18.93 10.69 -38.19
CA LEU A 32 -19.55 11.45 -39.28
C LEU A 32 -19.44 10.78 -40.65
N ARG A 33 -18.53 9.81 -40.81
CA ARG A 33 -18.17 9.18 -42.11
C ARG A 33 -17.75 10.22 -43.16
N LEU A 34 -17.06 11.27 -42.72
CA LEU A 34 -16.46 12.23 -43.65
C LEU A 34 -15.12 11.68 -44.16
N THR A 35 -14.78 12.03 -45.40
CA THR A 35 -13.50 11.65 -46.00
C THR A 35 -12.37 12.28 -45.20
N GLY A 36 -11.27 11.55 -45.01
CA GLY A 36 -10.24 11.87 -44.00
C GLY A 36 -9.50 13.21 -44.18
N SER A 37 -9.77 13.97 -45.23
CA SER A 37 -9.20 15.31 -45.43
C SER A 37 -10.05 16.44 -44.83
N GLU A 38 -11.30 16.19 -44.47
CA GLU A 38 -12.21 17.22 -43.97
C GLU A 38 -12.09 17.40 -42.44
N LYS A 39 -11.79 18.64 -42.02
CA LYS A 39 -11.75 19.03 -40.61
C LYS A 39 -13.14 19.45 -40.10
N GLU A 40 -13.34 19.34 -38.78
CA GLU A 40 -14.57 19.76 -38.07
C GLU A 40 -15.01 21.18 -38.50
N SER A 41 -14.07 22.11 -38.56
CA SER A 41 -14.32 23.51 -38.95
C SER A 41 -14.75 23.67 -40.41
N THR A 42 -14.26 22.83 -41.32
CA THR A 42 -14.64 22.87 -42.73
C THR A 42 -16.08 22.40 -42.91
N TYR A 43 -16.49 21.34 -42.20
CA TYR A 43 -17.87 20.87 -42.21
C TYR A 43 -18.82 21.91 -41.61
N ASP A 44 -18.45 22.47 -40.45
CA ASP A 44 -19.23 23.52 -39.80
C ASP A 44 -19.43 24.77 -40.68
N PHE A 45 -18.36 25.19 -41.38
CA PHE A 45 -18.41 26.30 -42.31
C PHE A 45 -19.36 26.03 -43.49
N LYS A 46 -19.26 24.85 -44.12
CA LYS A 46 -20.15 24.47 -45.23
C LYS A 46 -21.62 24.46 -44.79
N LEU A 47 -21.90 23.87 -43.63
CA LEU A 47 -23.24 23.78 -43.08
C LEU A 47 -23.84 25.16 -42.75
N THR A 48 -23.01 26.02 -42.13
CA THR A 48 -23.39 27.40 -41.80
C THR A 48 -23.63 28.22 -43.06
N GLN A 49 -22.76 28.09 -44.06
CA GLN A 49 -22.91 28.76 -45.35
C GLN A 49 -24.23 28.37 -46.03
N GLU A 50 -24.52 27.08 -46.13
CA GLU A 50 -25.76 26.59 -46.74
C GLU A 50 -27.01 27.13 -46.01
N ALA A 51 -27.00 27.16 -44.68
CA ALA A 51 -28.07 27.75 -43.90
C ALA A 51 -28.23 29.27 -44.18
N THR A 52 -27.13 30.01 -44.28
CA THR A 52 -27.19 31.45 -44.59
C THR A 52 -27.70 31.74 -46.00
N GLU A 53 -27.38 30.90 -46.98
CA GLU A 53 -27.90 31.00 -48.35
C GLU A 53 -29.42 30.81 -48.41
N LEU A 54 -29.98 30.03 -47.49
CA LEU A 54 -31.43 29.87 -47.31
C LEU A 54 -32.06 30.95 -46.42
N GLY A 55 -31.29 31.94 -45.98
CA GLY A 55 -31.75 32.99 -45.08
C GLY A 55 -32.17 32.46 -43.70
N LEU A 56 -31.48 31.43 -43.18
CA LEU A 56 -31.60 30.97 -41.80
C LEU A 56 -30.59 31.73 -40.93
N ALA A 57 -31.04 32.19 -39.77
CA ALA A 57 -30.15 32.77 -38.78
C ALA A 57 -29.45 31.64 -38.00
N VAL A 58 -28.18 31.40 -38.30
CA VAL A 58 -27.38 30.39 -37.60
C VAL A 58 -26.81 30.99 -36.32
N THR A 59 -27.07 30.35 -35.19
CA THR A 59 -26.40 30.70 -33.93
C THR A 59 -24.90 30.41 -34.08
N PRO A 60 -24.03 31.41 -33.85
CA PRO A 60 -22.58 31.20 -33.91
C PRO A 60 -22.18 30.11 -32.92
N PRO A 61 -21.10 29.36 -33.19
CA PRO A 61 -20.62 28.36 -32.25
C PRO A 61 -20.43 29.04 -30.89
N PRO A 62 -20.83 28.40 -29.79
CA PRO A 62 -20.50 28.91 -28.47
C PRO A 62 -18.98 29.04 -28.42
N VAL A 63 -18.49 30.29 -28.46
CA VAL A 63 -17.07 30.56 -28.34
C VAL A 63 -16.68 29.91 -27.01
N PRO A 64 -15.77 28.91 -27.00
CA PRO A 64 -15.39 28.27 -25.75
C PRO A 64 -14.96 29.40 -24.84
N ALA A 65 -15.75 29.64 -23.79
CA ALA A 65 -15.44 30.69 -22.82
C ALA A 65 -14.00 30.42 -22.43
N PRO A 66 -13.07 31.41 -22.58
CA PRO A 66 -11.65 31.18 -22.40
C PRO A 66 -11.52 30.44 -21.10
N SER A 67 -11.07 29.19 -21.19
CA SER A 67 -11.03 28.27 -20.06
C SER A 67 -10.27 29.02 -18.99
N THR A 68 -11.01 29.56 -18.03
CA THR A 68 -10.42 30.39 -16.98
C THR A 68 -9.43 29.44 -16.37
N PRO A 69 -8.11 29.69 -16.47
CA PRO A 69 -7.12 28.66 -16.24
C PRO A 69 -7.44 28.09 -14.88
N GLN A 70 -8.03 26.88 -14.90
CA GLN A 70 -8.32 26.11 -13.71
C GLN A 70 -6.97 26.14 -13.00
N PRO A 71 -6.86 26.80 -11.84
CA PRO A 71 -5.57 27.02 -11.22
C PRO A 71 -5.00 25.63 -11.06
N HIS A 72 -4.07 25.26 -11.95
CA HIS A 72 -3.46 23.96 -11.95
C HIS A 72 -3.01 23.83 -10.52
N SER A 73 -3.57 22.85 -9.83
CA SER A 73 -3.18 22.55 -8.47
C SER A 73 -1.68 22.33 -8.56
N ARG A 74 -0.92 23.41 -8.33
CA ARG A 74 0.50 23.38 -8.17
C ARG A 74 0.59 22.47 -6.99
N ARG A 75 0.95 21.21 -7.25
CA ARG A 75 1.34 20.23 -6.25
C ARG A 75 2.03 21.03 -5.15
N PRO A 76 1.53 21.04 -3.91
CA PRO A 76 2.26 21.68 -2.84
C PRO A 76 3.59 20.93 -2.78
N SER A 77 4.62 21.57 -3.32
CA SER A 77 5.99 21.18 -3.09
C SER A 77 6.12 21.22 -1.58
N VAL A 78 6.23 20.03 -0.98
CA VAL A 78 6.53 19.86 0.43
C VAL A 78 7.95 20.41 0.62
N ALA A 79 8.04 21.74 0.71
CA ALA A 79 9.20 22.41 1.23
C ALA A 79 9.35 21.94 2.67
N ARG A 80 10.43 21.21 2.92
CA ARG A 80 10.93 20.90 4.25
C ARG A 80 10.88 22.16 5.13
N ASP A 81 10.40 21.98 6.35
CA ASP A 81 10.56 22.92 7.46
C ASP A 81 12.02 23.40 7.55
N GLY A 82 12.24 24.60 7.03
CA GLY A 82 13.45 25.39 7.18
C GLY A 82 13.15 26.55 8.11
N ARG A 83 13.77 26.49 9.29
CA ARG A 83 13.71 27.48 10.37
C ARG A 83 13.70 28.92 9.87
N SER A 84 12.77 29.69 10.43
CA SER A 84 12.78 31.14 10.47
C SER A 84 14.09 31.67 11.05
N VAL A 85 14.80 32.48 10.27
CA VAL A 85 15.75 33.46 10.78
C VAL A 85 15.40 34.80 10.14
N SER A 86 15.42 35.80 11.00
CA SER A 86 14.81 37.10 10.90
C SER A 86 15.36 37.98 9.79
N ILE A 87 14.45 38.84 9.33
CA ILE A 87 14.64 40.12 8.66
C ILE A 87 15.82 40.89 9.28
N ASP A 88 16.79 41.27 8.45
CA ASP A 88 17.29 42.63 8.45
C ASP A 88 17.86 43.05 7.10
N SER A 89 17.60 44.30 6.79
CA SER A 89 17.73 45.00 5.52
C SER A 89 19.18 45.33 5.13
N PHE A 90 19.42 45.51 3.83
CA PHE A 90 19.96 46.73 3.17
C PHE A 90 20.78 46.39 1.91
N ALA A 91 20.42 47.06 0.80
CA ALA A 91 21.30 47.57 -0.28
C ALA A 91 22.23 46.57 -1.01
N SER A 92 22.37 46.50 -2.34
CA SER A 92 22.07 47.37 -3.47
C SER A 92 22.30 46.57 -4.77
N LYS A 93 21.58 46.96 -5.82
CA LYS A 93 21.93 47.01 -7.26
C LYS A 93 23.15 46.19 -7.75
N SER A 94 22.96 45.29 -8.72
CA SER A 94 23.31 45.52 -10.15
C SER A 94 23.26 44.24 -11.01
N SER A 95 22.64 44.36 -12.18
CA SER A 95 23.11 43.91 -13.51
C SER A 95 23.49 42.44 -13.80
N ARG A 96 22.55 41.80 -14.52
CA ARG A 96 22.72 41.00 -15.77
C ARG A 96 23.38 39.60 -15.75
N PRO A 97 23.01 38.74 -16.74
CA PRO A 97 23.15 37.29 -16.69
C PRO A 97 24.24 36.73 -17.63
N THR A 98 24.85 35.59 -17.27
CA THR A 98 25.56 34.72 -18.23
C THR A 98 25.48 33.26 -17.78
N SER A 99 24.83 32.45 -18.62
CA SER A 99 25.19 31.11 -19.12
C SER A 99 25.98 30.11 -18.26
N ASP A 100 25.44 28.89 -18.25
CA ASP A 100 26.11 27.59 -18.47
C ASP A 100 27.55 27.40 -17.99
N LEU A 101 27.78 26.38 -17.16
CA LEU A 101 28.59 25.22 -17.55
C LEU A 101 28.64 24.14 -16.45
N SER A 102 28.43 22.91 -16.91
CA SER A 102 28.78 21.63 -16.29
C SER A 102 30.19 21.56 -15.69
N LYS A 103 30.33 20.77 -14.62
CA LYS A 103 31.47 19.86 -14.28
C LYS A 103 31.21 19.25 -12.90
N SER A 104 30.85 17.97 -12.82
CA SER A 104 31.75 16.80 -12.73
C SER A 104 32.78 16.92 -11.61
N TRP A 105 32.56 16.20 -10.51
CA TRP A 105 33.57 15.92 -9.50
C TRP A 105 33.68 14.40 -9.31
N ASP A 106 34.56 13.80 -10.09
CA ASP A 106 35.30 12.62 -9.66
C ASP A 106 36.72 13.09 -9.32
N ARG A 107 37.17 12.81 -8.10
CA ARG A 107 38.51 12.27 -7.84
C ARG A 107 38.71 11.87 -6.39
N THR A 108 38.98 10.59 -6.25
CA THR A 108 39.88 9.97 -5.28
C THR A 108 41.21 10.73 -5.14
N SER A 109 41.68 10.91 -3.90
CA SER A 109 43.09 10.69 -3.57
C SER A 109 43.31 10.54 -2.07
N THR A 110 43.94 9.42 -1.74
CA THR A 110 44.70 9.07 -0.55
C THR A 110 45.78 10.11 -0.17
N GLY A 111 46.02 10.30 1.14
CA GLY A 111 47.21 11.01 1.62
C GLY A 111 47.26 11.16 3.14
N PHE A 112 48.24 10.51 3.76
CA PHE A 112 48.49 10.38 5.20
C PHE A 112 49.33 11.55 5.77
N ASN A 113 49.27 11.72 7.10
CA ASN A 113 50.20 12.39 8.06
C ASN A 113 49.93 13.82 8.60
N SER A 114 49.38 13.83 9.83
CA SER A 114 50.02 14.23 11.11
C SER A 114 50.58 15.65 11.34
N LEU A 115 49.89 16.47 12.16
CA LEU A 115 50.24 16.85 13.56
C LEU A 115 49.72 18.26 13.96
N GLN A 116 48.99 18.27 15.09
CA GLN A 116 48.87 19.28 16.17
C GLN A 116 48.69 20.79 15.84
N SER A 117 47.54 21.36 16.26
CA SER A 117 47.49 22.26 17.44
C SER A 117 46.07 22.79 17.77
N TYR A 118 45.77 22.70 19.06
CA TYR A 118 44.88 23.46 19.96
C TYR A 118 43.62 24.23 19.50
N ASN A 119 42.54 23.95 20.26
CA ASN A 119 41.45 24.82 20.73
C ASN A 119 40.46 25.42 19.72
N ARG A 120 39.26 24.83 19.65
CA ARG A 120 37.99 25.56 19.87
C ARG A 120 36.80 24.62 20.14
N ARG A 121 36.02 25.01 21.16
CA ARG A 121 34.63 24.57 21.46
C ARG A 121 33.82 24.51 20.16
N GLY A 122 33.07 23.46 19.84
CA GLY A 122 32.05 22.83 20.65
C GLY A 122 30.68 23.20 20.07
N SER A 123 30.32 22.62 18.92
CA SER A 123 28.97 22.67 18.36
C SER A 123 28.54 21.24 18.05
N ALA A 124 27.46 20.82 18.70
CA ALA A 124 26.91 19.48 18.66
C ALA A 124 26.40 19.14 17.26
N THR A 125 27.08 18.23 16.59
CA THR A 125 26.59 17.55 15.39
C THR A 125 26.01 16.20 15.79
N SER A 126 24.72 16.06 15.47
CA SER A 126 23.94 14.83 15.28
C SER A 126 24.80 13.56 15.14
N SER A 127 24.87 12.79 16.23
CA SER A 127 25.41 11.43 16.21
C SER A 127 24.35 10.50 15.63
N SER A 128 24.54 10.13 14.36
CA SER A 128 23.81 9.04 13.71
C SER A 128 24.00 7.74 14.48
N SER A 129 22.88 7.14 14.91
CA SER A 129 22.80 5.92 15.73
C SER A 129 23.37 4.66 15.08
N ARG A 130 23.87 4.73 13.84
CA ARG A 130 24.33 3.56 13.07
C ARG A 130 25.75 3.08 13.40
N SER A 131 26.52 3.81 14.21
CA SER A 131 27.92 3.47 14.50
C SER A 131 28.14 2.67 15.80
N ARG A 132 27.12 2.44 16.63
CA ARG A 132 27.31 1.77 17.93
C ARG A 132 27.26 0.24 17.88
N ASP A 133 26.54 -0.35 16.92
CA ASP A 133 26.38 -1.82 16.87
C ASP A 133 27.52 -2.55 16.17
N SER A 134 28.35 -1.87 15.36
CA SER A 134 29.50 -2.51 14.69
C SER A 134 30.68 -2.79 15.64
N VAL A 135 30.67 -2.24 16.86
CA VAL A 135 31.75 -2.42 17.85
C VAL A 135 31.42 -3.55 18.85
N LEU A 136 30.17 -4.00 18.92
CA LEU A 136 29.73 -5.05 19.86
C LEU A 136 29.56 -6.44 19.22
N SER A 137 29.76 -6.56 17.90
CA SER A 137 29.70 -7.81 17.14
C SER A 137 31.08 -8.41 16.82
N GLN A 138 32.17 -7.86 17.37
CA GLN A 138 33.49 -8.49 17.33
C GLN A 138 33.53 -9.60 18.41
N PRO A 139 33.74 -10.89 18.04
CA PRO A 139 33.95 -11.92 19.03
C PRO A 139 35.24 -11.62 19.81
N ILE A 140 35.14 -11.63 21.15
CA ILE A 140 36.30 -11.54 22.04
C ILE A 140 37.19 -12.76 21.71
N PRO A 141 38.45 -12.58 21.29
CA PRO A 141 39.32 -13.72 21.03
C PRO A 141 39.70 -14.36 22.36
N ILE A 142 39.08 -15.50 22.67
CA ILE A 142 39.54 -16.40 23.73
C ILE A 142 40.89 -16.96 23.25
N ALA A 143 41.97 -16.49 23.86
CA ALA A 143 43.32 -16.96 23.62
C ALA A 143 43.40 -18.47 23.92
N LYS A 144 43.33 -19.30 22.86
CA LYS A 144 43.68 -20.71 22.92
C LYS A 144 45.19 -20.83 23.10
N GLN A 145 45.62 -21.03 24.34
CA GLN A 145 46.97 -21.42 24.71
C GLN A 145 47.27 -22.81 24.11
N LYS A 146 47.95 -22.83 22.96
CA LYS A 146 48.44 -24.07 22.33
C LYS A 146 49.54 -24.67 23.19
N GLN A 147 49.24 -25.77 23.88
CA GLN A 147 50.24 -26.72 24.35
C GLN A 147 50.62 -27.64 23.19
N SER A 148 51.84 -27.49 22.65
CA SER A 148 52.39 -28.41 21.66
C SER A 148 52.86 -29.69 22.34
N ARG A 149 52.43 -30.83 21.79
CA ARG A 149 52.90 -32.17 22.13
C ARG A 149 54.32 -32.43 21.61
N ASN A 150 54.99 -33.28 22.38
CA ASN A 150 56.33 -33.83 22.27
C ASN A 150 56.63 -34.53 20.94
N SER A 151 57.89 -34.46 20.52
CA SER A 151 58.54 -35.52 19.72
C SER A 151 60.01 -35.65 20.17
N SER A 152 60.53 -36.87 20.09
CA SER A 152 61.63 -37.43 20.88
C SER A 152 62.94 -37.66 20.08
N VAL A 153 64.08 -37.16 20.62
CA VAL A 153 65.41 -37.82 20.88
C VAL A 153 66.29 -38.32 19.66
N PRO A 154 67.66 -38.38 19.70
CA PRO A 154 68.80 -37.51 20.16
C PRO A 154 69.97 -37.51 19.09
N PRO A 155 71.31 -37.45 19.36
CA PRO A 155 72.15 -37.05 20.51
C PRO A 155 73.33 -36.09 20.15
N THR A 156 74.05 -35.50 21.14
CA THR A 156 75.54 -35.44 21.19
C THR A 156 76.00 -35.02 22.60
N ALA A 157 77.06 -35.68 23.06
CA ALA A 157 77.66 -35.64 24.40
C ALA A 157 78.42 -34.33 24.75
N THR A 158 78.49 -33.99 26.04
CA THR A 158 79.72 -34.00 26.86
C THR A 158 79.46 -33.50 28.29
N PRO A 159 80.27 -33.93 29.29
CA PRO A 159 79.97 -33.78 30.72
C PRO A 159 80.81 -32.68 31.39
N ARG A 160 80.27 -31.95 32.36
CA ARG A 160 81.07 -31.45 33.49
C ARG A 160 80.31 -31.47 34.81
N LEU A 161 80.97 -32.13 35.76
CA LEU A 161 80.69 -32.25 37.17
C LEU A 161 80.76 -30.87 37.86
N GLY A 162 79.90 -30.68 38.86
CA GLY A 162 79.92 -29.50 39.73
C GLY A 162 78.98 -29.66 40.91
N ARG A 163 79.35 -30.54 41.85
CA ARG A 163 78.80 -30.59 43.22
C ARG A 163 79.02 -29.22 43.88
N GLN A 164 77.97 -28.63 44.46
CA GLN A 164 77.93 -28.19 45.86
C GLN A 164 76.50 -27.73 46.24
N SER A 165 76.13 -28.08 47.45
CA SER A 165 74.90 -27.83 48.21
C SER A 165 75.35 -27.18 49.53
N PRO A 166 74.52 -26.73 50.49
CA PRO A 166 73.18 -26.14 50.46
C PRO A 166 73.16 -24.74 51.14
N GLU A 167 72.19 -23.87 50.82
CA GLU A 167 71.83 -22.81 51.78
C GLU A 167 70.36 -22.41 51.67
N SER A 168 69.72 -22.30 52.83
CA SER A 168 68.38 -21.79 53.12
C SER A 168 68.56 -20.95 54.41
N PRO A 169 67.64 -20.06 54.85
CA PRO A 169 66.36 -19.61 54.27
C PRO A 169 66.13 -18.06 54.38
N GLN A 170 64.89 -17.61 54.12
CA GLN A 170 64.22 -16.35 54.56
C GLN A 170 64.13 -15.22 53.49
N PRO A 171 63.19 -14.24 53.61
CA PRO A 171 61.80 -14.37 53.18
C PRO A 171 61.32 -13.12 52.40
N SER A 172 60.71 -13.27 51.22
CA SER A 172 60.06 -12.13 50.55
C SER A 172 58.70 -12.48 49.99
N SER A 173 57.68 -12.15 50.77
CA SER A 173 56.31 -11.86 50.36
C SER A 173 56.11 -10.34 50.56
N PRO A 174 55.16 -9.61 49.94
CA PRO A 174 54.08 -10.02 49.01
C PRO A 174 53.94 -9.11 47.76
N HIS A 175 53.59 -9.65 46.58
CA HIS A 175 52.95 -8.84 45.53
C HIS A 175 51.52 -9.33 45.29
N LYS A 176 50.61 -8.82 46.14
CA LYS A 176 49.16 -8.92 45.96
C LYS A 176 48.74 -7.99 44.82
N HIS A 177 48.57 -8.52 43.61
CA HIS A 177 47.74 -7.84 42.61
C HIS A 177 46.26 -8.06 42.99
N LEU A 178 45.79 -7.20 43.89
CA LEU A 178 44.37 -6.93 44.07
C LEU A 178 43.81 -6.44 42.73
N ILE A 179 43.00 -7.25 42.08
CA ILE A 179 42.04 -6.81 41.06
C ILE A 179 41.03 -5.91 41.79
N ARG A 180 41.39 -4.64 41.88
CA ARG A 180 40.57 -3.55 42.41
C ARG A 180 39.76 -3.00 41.24
N GLY A 181 38.59 -3.60 40.99
CA GLY A 181 37.77 -3.23 39.84
C GLY A 181 36.26 -3.48 39.95
N LEU A 182 35.73 -3.95 41.07
CA LEU A 182 34.29 -4.24 41.23
C LEU A 182 33.67 -3.54 42.45
N THR A 183 33.93 -2.24 42.60
CA THR A 183 33.23 -1.39 43.57
C THR A 183 32.96 -0.03 42.96
N LYS A 184 31.96 0.03 42.06
CA LYS A 184 31.14 1.22 41.78
C LYS A 184 29.99 0.95 40.78
N LEU A 185 29.35 -0.23 40.85
CA LEU A 185 27.95 -0.34 40.45
C LEU A 185 27.10 0.02 41.67
N ARG A 186 27.05 1.33 41.95
CA ARG A 186 26.03 1.90 42.82
C ARG A 186 24.73 1.69 42.05
N LEU A 187 23.95 0.67 42.44
CA LEU A 187 22.55 0.59 42.05
C LEU A 187 21.88 1.89 42.48
N ARG A 188 21.81 2.86 41.57
CA ARG A 188 20.72 3.83 41.60
C ARG A 188 19.49 3.00 41.26
N ARG A 189 18.74 2.63 42.31
CA ARG A 189 17.30 2.39 42.18
C ARG A 189 16.74 3.61 41.47
N HIS A 190 16.45 3.46 40.19
CA HIS A 190 15.52 4.33 39.52
C HIS A 190 14.15 3.97 40.08
N ASP A 191 13.78 4.61 41.19
CA ASP A 191 12.38 4.74 41.62
C ASP A 191 11.70 5.69 40.62
N SER A 192 11.44 5.20 39.41
CA SER A 192 10.86 6.00 38.32
C SER A 192 9.87 5.21 37.49
N ASP A 193 8.99 4.44 38.15
CA ASP A 193 7.82 3.82 37.48
C ASP A 193 6.53 3.95 38.31
N LYS A 194 6.42 4.98 39.15
CA LYS A 194 5.16 5.29 39.90
C LYS A 194 4.47 6.60 39.53
N THR A 195 4.93 7.32 38.51
CA THR A 195 4.29 8.58 38.06
C THR A 195 3.68 8.53 36.66
N SER A 196 3.90 7.46 35.87
CA SER A 196 3.30 7.33 34.52
C SER A 196 1.90 6.69 34.51
N ARG A 197 1.49 5.96 35.57
CA ARG A 197 0.12 5.40 35.68
C ARG A 197 -0.94 6.37 36.23
N LYS A 198 -0.57 7.51 36.82
CA LYS A 198 -1.54 8.48 37.38
C LYS A 198 -1.92 9.65 36.46
N TYR A 199 -1.31 9.76 35.28
CA TYR A 199 -1.71 10.76 34.28
C TYR A 199 -2.57 10.20 33.14
N ARG A 200 -2.54 8.88 32.91
CA ARG A 200 -3.42 8.25 31.91
C ARG A 200 -4.82 7.97 32.46
N ASP A 201 -4.96 7.72 33.76
CA ASP A 201 -6.26 7.48 34.43
C ASP A 201 -7.01 8.77 34.85
N ARG A 202 -6.39 9.95 34.73
CA ARG A 202 -7.03 11.24 35.07
C ARG A 202 -7.53 12.01 33.85
N GLN A 203 -7.22 11.53 32.64
CA GLN A 203 -7.67 12.15 31.38
C GLN A 203 -8.94 11.49 30.82
N GLU A 204 -9.31 10.28 31.27
CA GLU A 204 -10.57 9.61 30.91
C GLU A 204 -11.75 9.94 31.84
N GLN A 205 -11.53 10.62 32.98
CA GLN A 205 -12.60 10.93 33.95
C GLN A 205 -13.03 12.40 34.03
N LYS A 206 -12.48 13.30 33.19
CA LYS A 206 -12.85 14.74 33.23
C LYS A 206 -13.27 15.35 31.90
N VAL A 207 -13.56 14.52 30.90
CA VAL A 207 -14.33 14.88 29.71
C VAL A 207 -15.62 14.05 29.71
N GLY A 208 -16.40 14.17 30.79
CA GLY A 208 -17.84 13.89 30.74
C GLY A 208 -18.54 14.98 29.93
N SER A 209 -18.14 15.15 28.67
CA SER A 209 -18.87 15.96 27.72
C SER A 209 -20.21 15.28 27.51
N LYS A 210 -21.27 16.02 27.78
CA LYS A 210 -22.68 15.59 27.71
C LYS A 210 -23.13 15.14 26.30
N THR A 211 -22.21 15.01 25.34
CA THR A 211 -22.43 14.87 23.90
C THR A 211 -22.18 13.45 23.36
N ASP A 212 -21.58 12.53 24.13
CA ASP A 212 -21.32 11.15 23.65
C ASP A 212 -22.55 10.22 23.74
N LYS A 213 -23.67 10.69 24.28
CA LYS A 213 -24.92 9.91 24.35
C LYS A 213 -25.66 9.80 23.02
N ASP A 214 -25.25 10.58 22.01
CA ASP A 214 -25.96 10.71 20.73
C ASP A 214 -25.14 10.17 19.53
N ARG A 215 -24.16 9.28 19.77
CA ARG A 215 -23.38 8.68 18.68
C ARG A 215 -23.85 7.25 18.39
N CYS A 216 -23.93 6.91 17.10
CA CYS A 216 -24.20 5.55 16.68
C CYS A 216 -23.04 4.64 17.08
N ARG A 217 -23.32 3.47 17.67
CA ARG A 217 -22.25 2.53 18.07
C ARG A 217 -21.53 1.87 16.88
N HIS A 218 -22.18 1.88 15.71
CA HIS A 218 -21.68 1.28 14.48
C HIS A 218 -21.01 2.30 13.55
N CYS A 219 -21.50 3.55 13.53
CA CYS A 219 -20.98 4.61 12.67
C CYS A 219 -20.42 5.72 13.56
N SER A 220 -19.13 6.02 13.44
CA SER A 220 -18.47 7.09 14.23
C SER A 220 -18.93 8.50 13.86
N GLN A 221 -19.83 8.66 12.90
CA GLN A 221 -20.30 9.94 12.38
C GLN A 221 -21.42 10.52 13.25
N SER A 222 -21.34 11.83 13.53
CA SER A 222 -22.44 12.58 14.15
C SER A 222 -23.53 12.81 13.11
N LEU A 223 -24.60 12.03 13.19
CA LEU A 223 -25.77 12.18 12.33
C LEU A 223 -26.83 13.05 13.02
N PRO A 224 -27.74 13.69 12.27
CA PRO A 224 -28.88 14.40 12.85
C PRO A 224 -29.68 13.47 13.77
N GLN A 225 -30.19 14.00 14.90
CA GLN A 225 -30.93 13.22 15.90
C GLN A 225 -32.14 12.46 15.32
N GLU A 226 -32.71 12.93 14.21
CA GLU A 226 -33.87 12.34 13.53
C GLU A 226 -33.63 10.93 12.94
N ASN A 227 -32.36 10.53 12.82
CA ASN A 227 -31.94 9.24 12.26
C ASN A 227 -31.33 8.27 13.29
N LEU A 228 -31.35 8.62 14.58
CA LEU A 228 -30.83 7.79 15.66
C LEU A 228 -31.97 7.11 16.41
N HIS A 229 -31.88 5.78 16.52
CA HIS A 229 -32.82 4.93 17.23
C HIS A 229 -32.16 4.43 18.50
N ARG A 230 -32.78 4.68 19.66
CA ARG A 230 -32.29 4.23 20.96
C ARG A 230 -32.98 2.93 21.34
N LEU A 231 -32.19 1.88 21.53
CA LEU A 231 -32.68 0.56 21.97
C LEU A 231 -32.96 0.55 23.47
N SER A 232 -33.74 -0.43 23.93
CA SER A 232 -34.06 -0.65 25.36
C SER A 232 -32.82 -0.87 26.24
N CYS A 233 -31.74 -1.40 25.65
CA CYS A 233 -30.45 -1.58 26.33
C CYS A 233 -29.66 -0.27 26.49
N GLY A 234 -30.17 0.86 25.98
CA GLY A 234 -29.59 2.20 26.10
C GLY A 234 -28.65 2.61 24.96
N HIS A 235 -28.26 1.68 24.08
CA HIS A 235 -27.43 1.97 22.91
C HIS A 235 -28.21 2.64 21.77
N THR A 236 -27.55 3.55 21.08
CA THR A 236 -28.04 4.30 19.92
C THR A 236 -27.46 3.74 18.63
N TYR A 237 -28.32 3.53 17.63
CA TYR A 237 -27.96 3.07 16.28
C TYR A 237 -28.57 3.99 15.24
N CYS A 238 -27.86 4.28 14.15
CA CYS A 238 -28.46 4.97 13.02
C CYS A 238 -29.34 4.01 12.20
N THR A 239 -30.27 4.57 11.41
CA THR A 239 -31.17 3.79 10.53
C THR A 239 -30.40 2.81 9.64
N ASP A 240 -29.26 3.20 9.07
CA ASP A 240 -28.44 2.31 8.22
C ASP A 240 -27.81 1.15 8.99
N ALA A 241 -27.33 1.41 10.22
CA ALA A 241 -26.74 0.37 11.06
C ALA A 241 -27.78 -0.66 11.52
N LEU A 242 -29.02 -0.22 11.81
CA LEU A 242 -30.13 -1.13 12.12
C LEU A 242 -30.54 -1.96 10.90
N TYR A 243 -30.57 -1.35 9.70
CA TYR A 243 -30.84 -2.05 8.45
C TYR A 243 -29.81 -3.17 8.23
N TYR A 244 -28.52 -2.85 8.32
CA TYR A 244 -27.44 -3.81 8.13
C TYR A 244 -27.46 -4.95 9.15
N LEU A 245 -27.74 -4.66 10.42
CA LEU A 245 -27.91 -5.69 11.46
C LEU A 245 -29.10 -6.61 11.18
N GLY A 246 -30.19 -6.09 10.60
CA GLY A 246 -31.34 -6.88 10.17
C GLY A 246 -30.99 -7.82 9.02
N GLU A 247 -30.26 -7.33 8.02
CA GLU A 247 -29.84 -8.11 6.84
C GLU A 247 -28.82 -9.20 7.19
N LEU A 248 -27.85 -8.89 8.07
CA LEU A 248 -26.92 -9.87 8.62
C LEU A 248 -27.60 -10.98 9.42
N ALA A 249 -28.67 -10.66 10.14
CA ALA A 249 -29.44 -11.67 10.86
C ALA A 249 -30.24 -12.55 9.90
N ALA A 250 -30.88 -11.95 8.90
CA ALA A 250 -31.65 -12.66 7.89
C ALA A 250 -30.80 -13.63 7.05
N THR A 251 -29.55 -13.28 6.75
CA THR A 251 -28.63 -14.12 5.95
C THR A 251 -28.05 -15.30 6.72
N LYS A 252 -27.81 -15.16 8.04
CA LYS A 252 -27.25 -16.25 8.85
C LYS A 252 -28.31 -17.26 9.25
N GLU A 253 -29.43 -16.80 9.82
CA GLU A 253 -30.55 -17.66 10.21
C GLU A 253 -31.87 -16.86 10.19
N PRO A 254 -32.82 -17.14 9.27
CA PRO A 254 -34.01 -16.30 9.05
C PRO A 254 -34.97 -16.25 10.25
N LYS A 255 -34.78 -17.11 11.26
CA LYS A 255 -35.59 -17.16 12.49
C LYS A 255 -34.95 -16.43 13.67
N VAL A 256 -33.69 -16.02 13.60
CA VAL A 256 -32.98 -15.42 14.74
C VAL A 256 -33.01 -13.90 14.63
N GLN A 257 -33.65 -13.25 15.59
CA GLN A 257 -33.67 -11.79 15.70
C GLN A 257 -32.31 -11.26 16.17
N PRO A 258 -31.79 -10.16 15.60
CA PRO A 258 -30.53 -9.58 16.03
C PRO A 258 -30.64 -9.11 17.49
N LYS A 259 -29.57 -9.31 18.26
CA LYS A 259 -29.51 -8.95 19.68
C LYS A 259 -28.48 -7.84 19.91
N CYS A 260 -28.83 -6.87 20.74
CA CYS A 260 -27.89 -5.88 21.28
C CYS A 260 -27.79 -6.06 22.80
N CYS A 261 -26.58 -6.36 23.30
CA CYS A 261 -26.35 -6.62 24.73
C CYS A 261 -27.26 -7.72 25.32
N GLY A 262 -27.53 -8.76 24.53
CA GLY A 262 -28.38 -9.88 24.92
C GLY A 262 -29.89 -9.63 24.79
N GLN A 263 -30.34 -8.40 24.55
CA GLN A 263 -31.74 -8.08 24.30
C GLN A 263 -32.05 -8.13 22.80
N THR A 264 -33.17 -8.75 22.42
CA THR A 264 -33.66 -8.77 21.04
C THR A 264 -34.06 -7.37 20.60
N ILE A 265 -33.64 -6.98 19.40
CA ILE A 265 -34.03 -5.69 18.82
C ILE A 265 -35.50 -5.81 18.38
N PRO A 266 -36.40 -4.90 18.82
CA PRO A 266 -37.81 -4.96 18.44
C PRO A 266 -38.00 -4.95 16.93
N LYS A 267 -38.78 -5.91 16.41
CA LYS A 267 -39.04 -6.05 14.96
C LYS A 267 -39.57 -4.75 14.32
N ALA A 268 -40.43 -4.02 15.04
CA ALA A 268 -40.96 -2.73 14.59
C ALA A 268 -39.87 -1.70 14.24
N LEU A 269 -38.72 -1.70 14.93
CA LEU A 269 -37.61 -0.79 14.62
C LEU A 269 -36.83 -1.23 13.37
N LEU A 270 -36.69 -2.54 13.16
CA LEU A 270 -36.07 -3.10 11.96
C LEU A 270 -36.94 -2.83 10.73
N ASP A 271 -38.26 -3.04 10.83
CA ASP A 271 -39.23 -2.76 9.77
C ASP A 271 -39.29 -1.25 9.44
N LEU A 272 -39.19 -0.39 10.47
CA LEU A 272 -39.10 1.06 10.28
C LEU A 272 -37.78 1.46 9.58
N ALA A 273 -36.66 0.82 9.94
CA ALA A 273 -35.38 1.07 9.29
C ALA A 273 -35.38 0.62 7.82
N GLN A 274 -35.98 -0.54 7.53
CA GLN A 274 -36.17 -1.05 6.16
C GLN A 274 -37.07 -0.16 5.33
N SER A 275 -38.23 0.25 5.85
CA SER A 275 -39.15 1.15 5.13
C SER A 275 -38.53 2.53 4.86
N ARG A 276 -37.78 3.09 5.81
CA ARG A 276 -37.01 4.33 5.59
C ARG A 276 -35.90 4.15 4.55
N LYS A 277 -35.17 3.03 4.58
CA LYS A 277 -34.13 2.74 3.59
C LYS A 277 -34.72 2.54 2.20
N ALA A 278 -35.84 1.83 2.08
CA ALA A 278 -36.59 1.65 0.84
C ALA A 278 -37.07 2.98 0.27
N ARG A 279 -37.57 3.90 1.12
CA ARG A 279 -37.96 5.25 0.70
C ARG A 279 -36.75 6.11 0.28
N SER A 280 -35.64 6.00 0.98
CA SER A 280 -34.38 6.65 0.60
C SER A 280 -33.88 6.14 -0.74
N LEU A 281 -33.90 4.83 -0.96
CA LEU A 281 -33.50 4.19 -2.22
C LEU A 281 -34.44 4.55 -3.36
N ALA A 282 -35.74 4.62 -3.11
CA ALA A 282 -36.72 5.06 -4.11
C ALA A 282 -36.62 6.55 -4.45
N SER A 283 -36.14 7.39 -3.51
CA SER A 283 -35.89 8.81 -3.74
C SER A 283 -34.58 9.06 -4.48
N THR A 284 -33.58 8.19 -4.34
CA THR A 284 -32.39 8.15 -5.20
C THR A 284 -32.69 7.35 -6.46
N ASN A 285 -33.19 8.03 -7.49
CA ASN A 285 -33.37 7.48 -8.84
C ASN A 285 -32.19 6.57 -9.24
N PRO A 286 -32.41 5.34 -9.77
CA PRO A 286 -31.36 4.33 -9.96
C PRO A 286 -30.40 4.58 -11.14
N ALA A 287 -30.47 5.73 -11.81
CA ALA A 287 -29.76 5.97 -13.06
C ALA A 287 -28.23 6.19 -12.95
N TRP A 288 -27.63 6.19 -11.76
CA TRP A 288 -26.19 6.45 -11.61
C TRP A 288 -25.45 5.58 -10.59
N ALA A 289 -26.10 4.56 -10.01
CA ALA A 289 -25.56 3.81 -8.86
C ALA A 289 -24.54 2.70 -9.22
N THR A 290 -23.57 2.98 -10.09
CA THR A 290 -22.33 2.19 -10.20
C THR A 290 -21.07 3.05 -10.01
N SER A 291 -21.20 4.30 -9.57
CA SER A 291 -20.05 5.15 -9.30
C SER A 291 -20.15 5.82 -7.94
N MET A 292 -19.04 5.77 -7.21
CA MET A 292 -18.73 6.47 -5.95
C MET A 292 -18.99 5.72 -4.64
N HIS A 293 -18.05 4.84 -4.29
CA HIS A 293 -17.47 4.89 -2.95
C HIS A 293 -16.25 5.81 -2.98
N ARG A 294 -16.41 7.08 -2.60
CA ARG A 294 -15.28 7.84 -2.05
C ARG A 294 -15.72 8.85 -0.99
N GLN A 295 -14.90 8.88 0.04
CA GLN A 295 -14.99 9.64 1.27
C GLN A 295 -15.11 11.14 1.00
N LEU A 296 -16.11 11.78 1.61
CA LEU A 296 -16.16 13.23 1.75
C LEU A 296 -15.25 13.62 2.92
N SER A 297 -14.17 14.34 2.59
CA SER A 297 -13.34 15.04 3.55
C SER A 297 -13.92 16.44 3.77
N ASP A 298 -14.06 16.76 5.05
CA ASP A 298 -14.35 18.08 5.60
C ASP A 298 -13.50 19.19 4.99
N GLN A 299 -14.16 20.27 4.56
CA GLN A 299 -13.63 21.62 4.69
C GLN A 299 -14.79 22.60 4.93
N ALA A 300 -15.08 22.83 6.21
CA ALA A 300 -15.94 23.89 6.67
C ALA A 300 -15.24 25.26 6.50
N SER A 301 -15.70 26.07 5.54
CA SER A 301 -15.53 27.53 5.59
C SER A 301 -16.81 28.15 6.08
N ARG A 302 -16.79 28.55 7.36
CA ARG A 302 -17.83 29.36 8.00
C ARG A 302 -17.75 30.79 7.49
N SER A 303 -18.83 31.31 6.93
CA SER A 303 -19.12 32.74 6.95
C SER A 303 -20.50 32.94 7.58
N SER A 304 -20.49 33.67 8.70
CA SER A 304 -21.65 34.03 9.50
C SER A 304 -22.27 35.31 8.96
N VAL A 305 -23.54 35.26 8.55
CA VAL A 305 -24.42 36.44 8.52
C VAL A 305 -25.76 36.03 9.12
N THR A 306 -26.25 36.92 9.97
CA THR A 306 -27.42 36.86 10.86
C THR A 306 -28.75 36.66 10.12
N PRO A 307 -29.77 36.04 10.75
CA PRO A 307 -31.11 35.94 10.18
C PRO A 307 -31.99 37.13 10.59
N GLU A 308 -32.69 37.73 9.63
CA GLU A 308 -33.91 38.52 9.89
C GLU A 308 -35.17 37.67 9.62
N PRO A 309 -36.29 37.97 10.29
CA PRO A 309 -37.53 37.21 10.15
C PRO A 309 -38.39 37.84 9.06
N ILE A 310 -38.68 37.11 7.98
CA ILE A 310 -39.72 37.51 7.02
C ILE A 310 -40.72 36.38 6.85
N GLU A 311 -41.96 36.82 6.84
CA GLU A 311 -43.20 36.10 7.02
C GLU A 311 -43.49 35.06 5.94
N THR A 312 -44.25 34.08 6.39
CA THR A 312 -44.88 33.02 5.62
C THR A 312 -45.75 33.57 4.49
N VAL A 313 -45.26 33.53 3.25
CA VAL A 313 -46.10 33.55 2.05
C VAL A 313 -46.04 32.16 1.42
N ARG A 314 -47.11 31.40 1.68
CA ARG A 314 -47.40 30.11 1.06
C ARG A 314 -48.09 30.41 -0.27
N GLU A 315 -47.32 30.76 -1.28
CA GLU A 315 -47.81 30.90 -2.65
C GLU A 315 -47.65 29.57 -3.41
N SER A 316 -48.73 29.19 -4.04
CA SER A 316 -48.99 27.93 -4.73
C SER A 316 -48.05 27.73 -5.93
N SER A 317 -47.13 26.77 -5.81
CA SER A 317 -46.18 26.38 -6.85
C SER A 317 -46.69 25.21 -7.70
N GLU A 318 -47.99 25.20 -8.05
CA GLU A 318 -48.65 24.11 -8.79
C GLU A 318 -48.96 24.43 -10.25
N SER A 319 -48.54 25.59 -10.80
CA SER A 319 -48.89 26.00 -12.18
C SER A 319 -47.79 25.84 -13.24
N ASP A 320 -46.56 25.45 -12.88
CA ASP A 320 -45.42 25.46 -13.83
C ASP A 320 -45.25 24.13 -14.60
N GLU A 321 -45.66 23.01 -14.00
CA GLU A 321 -45.58 21.67 -14.63
C GLU A 321 -46.52 21.52 -15.84
N GLY A 322 -47.62 22.28 -15.88
CA GLY A 322 -48.59 22.23 -16.98
C GLY A 322 -48.01 22.76 -18.30
N LEU A 323 -47.18 23.81 -18.25
CA LEU A 323 -46.61 24.47 -19.43
C LEU A 323 -45.51 23.63 -20.09
N LEU A 324 -44.70 22.91 -19.30
CA LEU A 324 -43.69 22.00 -19.84
C LEU A 324 -44.32 20.78 -20.52
N SER A 325 -45.40 20.24 -19.96
CA SER A 325 -46.13 19.14 -20.60
C SER A 325 -46.77 19.60 -21.92
N GLU A 326 -47.37 20.79 -21.97
CA GLU A 326 -48.01 21.30 -23.19
C GLU A 326 -46.97 21.55 -24.30
N THR A 327 -45.85 22.19 -23.98
CA THR A 327 -44.75 22.41 -24.94
C THR A 327 -44.17 21.09 -25.50
N LEU A 328 -43.99 20.08 -24.66
CA LEU A 328 -43.56 18.75 -25.11
C LEU A 328 -44.58 18.08 -26.05
N THR A 329 -45.88 18.22 -25.77
CA THR A 329 -46.92 17.68 -26.66
C THR A 329 -46.93 18.38 -28.02
N ILE A 330 -46.79 19.70 -28.06
CA ILE A 330 -46.70 20.48 -29.31
C ILE A 330 -45.47 20.06 -30.12
N ALA A 331 -44.32 19.94 -29.46
CA ALA A 331 -43.08 19.48 -30.11
C ALA A 331 -43.21 18.05 -30.67
N SER A 332 -43.93 17.15 -29.98
CA SER A 332 -44.19 15.78 -30.45
C SER A 332 -45.09 15.76 -31.70
N ILE A 333 -46.09 16.63 -31.76
CA ILE A 333 -46.99 16.77 -32.92
C ILE A 333 -46.23 17.33 -34.11
N ASN A 334 -45.38 18.34 -33.90
CA ASN A 334 -44.54 18.91 -34.94
C ASN A 334 -43.50 17.90 -35.45
N LEU A 335 -42.94 17.07 -34.58
CA LEU A 335 -42.09 15.95 -34.98
C LEU A 335 -42.84 14.97 -35.89
N ALA A 336 -44.07 14.58 -35.52
CA ALA A 336 -44.89 13.69 -36.34
C ALA A 336 -45.23 14.29 -37.72
N LYS A 337 -45.46 15.62 -37.79
CA LYS A 337 -45.63 16.34 -39.07
C LYS A 337 -44.34 16.33 -39.89
N ALA A 338 -43.20 16.64 -39.27
CA ALA A 338 -41.90 16.68 -39.94
C ALA A 338 -41.52 15.31 -40.52
N LEU A 339 -41.80 14.21 -39.81
CA LEU A 339 -41.57 12.84 -40.28
C LEU A 339 -42.39 12.43 -41.52
N ARG A 340 -43.41 13.21 -41.91
CA ARG A 340 -44.12 13.00 -43.19
C ARG A 340 -43.32 13.49 -44.39
N ILE A 341 -42.27 14.29 -44.18
CA ILE A 341 -41.32 14.72 -45.20
C ILE A 341 -40.27 13.59 -45.31
N PRO A 342 -40.19 12.86 -46.43
CA PRO A 342 -39.31 11.70 -46.55
C PRO A 342 -37.83 12.07 -46.38
N GLU A 343 -37.43 13.26 -46.84
CA GLU A 343 -36.08 13.79 -46.68
C GLU A 343 -35.73 14.03 -45.20
N TYR A 344 -36.69 14.54 -44.42
CA TYR A 344 -36.51 14.72 -42.98
C TYR A 344 -36.47 13.39 -42.24
N ALA A 345 -37.28 12.41 -42.63
CA ALA A 345 -37.23 11.06 -42.05
C ALA A 345 -35.86 10.39 -42.27
N LEU A 346 -35.29 10.52 -43.48
CA LEU A 346 -33.93 10.05 -43.77
C LEU A 346 -32.87 10.79 -42.93
N LEU A 347 -33.01 12.12 -42.82
CA LEU A 347 -32.12 12.93 -41.99
C LEU A 347 -32.17 12.51 -40.52
N ARG A 348 -33.37 12.24 -39.98
CA ARG A 348 -33.55 11.79 -38.60
C ARG A 348 -32.89 10.43 -38.36
N THR A 349 -32.97 9.51 -39.34
CA THR A 349 -32.25 8.24 -39.29
C THR A 349 -30.73 8.45 -39.30
N LYS A 350 -30.22 9.37 -40.14
CA LYS A 350 -28.79 9.74 -40.16
C LYS A 350 -28.33 10.28 -38.80
N HIS A 351 -29.07 11.20 -38.18
CA HIS A 351 -28.75 11.74 -36.85
C HIS A 351 -28.76 10.64 -35.78
N THR A 352 -29.75 9.75 -35.84
CA THR A 352 -29.85 8.60 -34.92
C THR A 352 -28.64 7.67 -35.04
N GLN A 353 -28.19 7.37 -36.27
CA GLN A 353 -26.99 6.57 -36.52
C GLN A 353 -25.73 7.28 -35.99
N GLN A 354 -25.57 8.58 -36.23
CA GLN A 354 -24.45 9.37 -35.71
C GLN A 354 -24.42 9.35 -34.17
N ARG A 355 -25.57 9.54 -33.52
CA ARG A 355 -25.71 9.42 -32.05
C ARG A 355 -25.27 8.05 -31.56
N ASN A 356 -25.79 6.98 -32.17
CA ASN A 356 -25.52 5.61 -31.74
C ASN A 356 -24.02 5.28 -31.89
N ARG A 357 -23.38 5.68 -33.00
CA ARG A 357 -21.93 5.54 -33.18
C ARG A 357 -21.14 6.27 -32.10
N LEU A 358 -21.55 7.49 -31.75
CA LEU A 358 -20.87 8.26 -30.71
C LEU A 358 -20.98 7.58 -29.34
N LEU A 359 -22.16 7.08 -28.99
CA LEU A 359 -22.38 6.38 -27.72
C LEU A 359 -21.60 5.06 -27.64
N ARG A 360 -21.50 4.32 -28.75
CA ARG A 360 -20.64 3.12 -28.84
C ARG A 360 -19.18 3.49 -28.62
N TRP A 361 -18.70 4.54 -29.29
CA TRP A 361 -17.33 5.01 -29.13
C TRP A 361 -17.03 5.49 -27.69
N ASP A 362 -17.96 6.22 -27.07
CA ASP A 362 -17.90 6.65 -25.66
C ASP A 362 -17.80 5.44 -24.71
N THR A 363 -18.64 4.43 -24.94
CA THR A 363 -18.64 3.20 -24.13
C THR A 363 -17.33 2.42 -24.31
N GLN A 364 -16.91 2.21 -25.56
CA GLN A 364 -15.67 1.51 -25.90
C GLN A 364 -14.46 2.19 -25.23
N HIS A 365 -14.33 3.51 -25.38
CA HIS A 365 -13.19 4.23 -24.81
C HIS A 365 -13.19 4.20 -23.27
N ARG A 366 -14.36 4.34 -22.62
CA ARG A 366 -14.45 4.17 -21.17
C ARG A 366 -14.04 2.76 -20.72
N THR A 367 -14.44 1.72 -21.44
CA THR A 367 -14.03 0.35 -21.12
C THR A 367 -12.53 0.13 -21.31
N GLU A 368 -11.91 0.74 -22.32
CA GLU A 368 -10.46 0.73 -22.54
C GLU A 368 -9.72 1.44 -21.40
N LEU A 369 -10.18 2.61 -20.95
CA LEU A 369 -9.58 3.32 -19.81
C LEU A 369 -9.68 2.51 -18.52
N LEU A 370 -10.85 1.92 -18.25
CA LEU A 370 -11.08 1.10 -17.06
C LEU A 370 -10.21 -0.16 -17.07
N SER A 371 -10.21 -0.92 -18.17
CA SER A 371 -9.38 -2.13 -18.30
C SER A 371 -7.88 -1.80 -18.22
N GLY A 372 -7.44 -0.72 -18.86
CA GLY A 372 -6.05 -0.24 -18.77
C GLY A 372 -5.66 0.14 -17.33
N SER A 373 -6.53 0.82 -16.60
CA SER A 373 -6.31 1.13 -15.17
C SER A 373 -6.30 -0.13 -14.30
N GLU A 374 -7.17 -1.10 -14.57
CA GLU A 374 -7.18 -2.38 -13.85
C GLU A 374 -5.88 -3.14 -14.06
N GLN A 375 -5.35 -3.19 -15.29
CA GLN A 375 -4.04 -3.78 -15.59
C GLN A 375 -2.91 -3.04 -14.83
N ARG A 376 -2.90 -1.70 -14.85
CA ARG A 376 -1.92 -0.91 -14.07
C ARG A 376 -2.01 -1.20 -12.57
N ARG A 377 -3.23 -1.30 -12.04
CA ARG A 377 -3.48 -1.63 -10.63
C ARG A 377 -3.01 -3.04 -10.28
N ALA A 378 -3.30 -4.02 -11.14
CA ALA A 378 -2.85 -5.40 -10.98
C ALA A 378 -1.32 -5.51 -11.00
N ALA A 379 -0.64 -4.80 -11.91
CA ALA A 379 0.81 -4.75 -11.97
C ALA A 379 1.42 -4.16 -10.69
N VAL A 380 0.85 -3.08 -10.15
CA VAL A 380 1.28 -2.50 -8.86
C VAL A 380 1.11 -3.53 -7.73
N VAL A 381 -0.04 -4.20 -7.65
CA VAL A 381 -0.28 -5.24 -6.64
C VAL A 381 0.75 -6.36 -6.73
N GLN A 382 0.96 -6.92 -7.93
CA GLN A 382 1.90 -8.00 -8.16
C GLN A 382 3.34 -7.64 -7.74
N GLU A 383 3.81 -6.44 -8.09
CA GLU A 383 5.14 -6.00 -7.70
C GLU A 383 5.29 -5.83 -6.19
N PHE A 384 4.29 -5.29 -5.51
CA PHE A 384 4.33 -5.17 -4.04
C PHE A 384 4.20 -6.50 -3.31
N ASP A 385 3.44 -7.46 -3.86
CA ASP A 385 3.34 -8.80 -3.30
C ASP A 385 4.69 -9.53 -3.43
N ARG A 386 5.36 -9.42 -4.60
CA ARG A 386 6.74 -9.92 -4.81
C ARG A 386 7.75 -9.32 -3.83
N LEU A 387 7.71 -7.99 -3.63
CA LEU A 387 8.58 -7.30 -2.67
C LEU A 387 8.29 -7.70 -1.23
N GLN A 388 7.03 -8.01 -0.91
CA GLN A 388 6.62 -8.46 0.41
C GLN A 388 7.13 -9.87 0.70
N GLU A 389 6.99 -10.81 -0.25
CA GLU A 389 7.54 -12.17 -0.14
C GLU A 389 9.06 -12.15 0.06
N GLU A 390 9.80 -11.42 -0.78
CA GLU A 390 11.25 -11.28 -0.64
C GLU A 390 11.66 -10.72 0.74
N MET A 391 10.88 -9.79 1.26
CA MET A 391 11.14 -9.18 2.56
C MET A 391 10.88 -10.19 3.68
N LEU A 392 9.79 -10.95 3.62
CA LEU A 392 9.47 -12.00 4.59
C LEU A 392 10.53 -13.11 4.59
N ASP A 393 11.01 -13.54 3.41
CA ASP A 393 12.07 -14.54 3.30
C ASP A 393 13.39 -14.08 3.94
N LYS A 394 13.79 -12.83 3.66
CA LYS A 394 14.98 -12.22 4.27
C LYS A 394 14.83 -12.12 5.79
N GLN A 395 13.63 -11.78 6.26
CA GLN A 395 13.31 -11.70 7.68
C GLN A 395 13.35 -13.08 8.35
N ALA A 396 12.76 -14.10 7.74
CA ALA A 396 12.77 -15.48 8.24
C ALA A 396 14.19 -16.04 8.32
N SER A 397 14.99 -15.88 7.26
CA SER A 397 16.41 -16.27 7.26
C SER A 397 17.21 -15.55 8.37
N THR A 398 16.96 -14.27 8.57
CA THR A 398 17.60 -13.48 9.62
C THR A 398 17.19 -13.93 11.02
N VAL A 399 15.95 -14.38 11.23
CA VAL A 399 15.50 -14.92 12.52
C VAL A 399 16.15 -16.28 12.77
N ALA A 400 16.12 -17.19 11.79
CA ALA A 400 16.73 -18.51 11.90
C ALA A 400 18.22 -18.44 12.27
N THR A 401 19.01 -17.59 11.57
CA THR A 401 20.44 -17.40 11.88
C THR A 401 20.69 -16.89 13.30
N VAL A 402 19.81 -16.05 13.84
CA VAL A 402 19.92 -15.54 15.21
C VAL A 402 19.56 -16.62 16.23
N GLU A 403 18.54 -17.43 15.94
CA GLU A 403 18.16 -18.56 16.77
C GLU A 403 19.29 -19.58 16.84
N ASP A 404 19.94 -19.91 15.72
CA ASP A 404 21.13 -20.77 15.68
C ASP A 404 22.26 -20.21 16.55
N MET A 405 22.51 -18.89 16.46
CA MET A 405 23.50 -18.22 17.32
C MET A 405 23.11 -18.27 18.81
N HIS A 406 21.82 -18.14 19.13
CA HIS A 406 21.35 -18.23 20.52
C HIS A 406 21.54 -19.64 21.08
N VAL A 407 21.20 -20.67 20.29
CA VAL A 407 21.38 -22.09 20.62
C VAL A 407 22.87 -22.40 20.82
N SER A 408 23.73 -21.94 19.89
CA SER A 408 25.19 -22.11 20.00
C SER A 408 25.74 -21.45 21.27
N ALA A 409 25.35 -20.21 21.56
CA ALA A 409 25.82 -19.50 22.76
C ALA A 409 25.37 -20.20 24.07
N GLU A 410 24.18 -20.78 24.09
CA GLU A 410 23.69 -21.55 25.23
C GLU A 410 24.44 -22.90 25.38
N ALA A 411 24.75 -23.56 24.26
CA ALA A 411 25.54 -24.79 24.24
C ALA A 411 26.97 -24.55 24.77
N ASP A 412 27.64 -23.51 24.30
CA ASP A 412 28.98 -23.12 24.76
C ASP A 412 28.99 -22.80 26.27
N LEU A 413 27.97 -22.08 26.75
CA LEU A 413 27.83 -21.77 28.18
C LEU A 413 27.67 -23.06 29.01
N ARG A 414 26.90 -24.03 28.54
CA ARG A 414 26.74 -25.32 29.22
C ARG A 414 28.02 -26.15 29.22
N GLU A 415 28.75 -26.17 28.11
CA GLU A 415 30.06 -26.84 28.07
C GLU A 415 31.02 -26.24 29.09
N ALA A 416 31.09 -24.90 29.16
CA ALA A 416 31.89 -24.20 30.16
C ALA A 416 31.46 -24.54 31.59
N GLN A 417 30.15 -24.54 31.87
CA GLN A 417 29.60 -24.92 33.18
C GLN A 417 29.95 -26.36 33.58
N GLU A 418 29.89 -27.30 32.63
CA GLU A 418 30.25 -28.70 32.87
C GLU A 418 31.75 -28.85 33.18
N THR A 419 32.62 -28.10 32.49
CA THR A 419 34.05 -28.07 32.85
C THR A 419 34.28 -27.47 34.25
N GLU A 420 33.53 -26.43 34.63
CA GLU A 420 33.60 -25.83 35.97
C GLU A 420 33.17 -26.82 37.06
N ARG A 421 32.11 -27.60 36.82
CA ARG A 421 31.67 -28.67 37.73
C ARG A 421 32.76 -29.73 37.93
N LYS A 422 33.33 -30.24 36.83
CA LYS A 422 34.42 -31.24 36.87
C LYS A 422 35.63 -30.71 37.63
N ASN A 423 36.01 -29.46 37.40
CA ASN A 423 37.13 -28.81 38.07
C ASN A 423 36.85 -28.65 39.57
N THR A 424 35.66 -28.18 39.94
CA THR A 424 35.24 -27.99 41.33
C THR A 424 35.18 -29.33 42.07
N GLN A 425 34.63 -30.37 41.43
CA GLN A 425 34.57 -31.72 41.99
C GLN A 425 35.96 -32.30 42.19
N THR A 426 36.86 -32.14 41.22
CA THR A 426 38.25 -32.62 41.31
C THR A 426 38.99 -31.90 42.44
N ALA A 427 38.88 -30.58 42.54
CA ALA A 427 39.47 -29.79 43.62
C ALA A 427 38.94 -30.22 44.99
N LEU A 428 37.62 -30.40 45.12
CA LEU A 428 36.98 -30.85 46.35
C LEU A 428 37.45 -32.25 46.76
N ARG A 429 37.57 -33.20 45.82
CA ARG A 429 38.15 -34.53 46.10
C ARG A 429 39.59 -34.44 46.63
N HIS A 430 40.41 -33.57 46.06
CA HIS A 430 41.79 -33.36 46.54
C HIS A 430 41.82 -32.73 47.95
N MET A 431 40.97 -31.74 48.22
CA MET A 431 40.87 -31.13 49.56
C MET A 431 40.34 -32.12 50.59
N GLU A 432 39.37 -32.96 50.24
CA GLU A 432 38.85 -34.01 51.11
C GLU A 432 39.90 -35.07 51.42
N ALA A 433 40.64 -35.55 50.42
CA ALA A 433 41.75 -36.48 50.63
C ALA A 433 42.81 -35.88 51.57
N TYR A 434 43.21 -34.63 51.31
CA TYR A 434 44.14 -33.90 52.18
C TYR A 434 43.64 -33.78 53.63
N CYS A 435 42.36 -33.42 53.82
CA CYS A 435 41.75 -33.31 55.14
C CYS A 435 41.53 -34.67 55.83
N ARG A 436 41.61 -35.79 55.11
CA ARG A 436 41.64 -37.15 55.69
C ARG A 436 43.05 -37.60 56.08
N GLY A 437 44.09 -36.86 55.70
CA GLY A 437 45.48 -37.27 55.86
C GLY A 437 45.99 -38.13 54.70
N GLU A 438 45.23 -38.24 53.61
CA GLU A 438 45.51 -39.06 52.44
C GLU A 438 46.12 -38.18 51.32
N SER A 439 47.21 -38.65 50.71
CA SER A 439 47.73 -38.09 49.47
C SER A 439 46.79 -38.44 48.30
N ALA A 440 46.99 -37.80 47.14
CA ALA A 440 46.21 -38.09 45.92
C ALA A 440 46.26 -39.57 45.49
N ASN A 441 47.28 -40.32 45.93
CA ASN A 441 47.47 -41.74 45.64
C ASN A 441 46.90 -42.68 46.75
N GLY A 442 46.15 -42.14 47.72
CA GLY A 442 45.62 -42.90 48.86
C GLY A 442 46.64 -43.26 49.95
N GLN A 443 47.89 -42.78 49.84
CA GLN A 443 48.93 -43.00 50.86
C GLN A 443 48.85 -41.93 51.96
N PRO A 444 49.05 -42.28 53.25
CA PRO A 444 49.03 -41.30 54.33
C PRO A 444 50.18 -40.28 54.14
N HIS A 445 49.85 -38.99 54.06
CA HIS A 445 50.85 -37.94 53.79
C HIS A 445 51.51 -37.38 55.06
N GLY A 446 51.05 -37.76 56.25
CA GLY A 446 51.67 -37.41 57.54
C GLY A 446 51.73 -35.92 57.88
N ARG A 447 50.90 -35.07 57.26
CA ARG A 447 50.86 -33.62 57.51
C ARG A 447 49.74 -33.32 58.50
N THR A 448 49.99 -32.43 59.46
CA THR A 448 48.98 -31.98 60.42
C THR A 448 47.97 -31.06 59.73
N ILE A 449 46.71 -31.48 59.71
CA ILE A 449 45.59 -30.71 59.15
C ILE A 449 45.22 -29.59 60.11
N SER A 450 45.24 -28.35 59.63
CA SER A 450 44.87 -27.16 60.39
C SER A 450 43.35 -26.94 60.39
N ASP A 451 42.83 -26.22 61.38
CA ASP A 451 41.43 -25.77 61.38
C ASP A 451 41.13 -24.85 60.19
N GLN A 452 42.14 -24.14 59.69
CA GLN A 452 42.04 -23.35 58.47
C GLN A 452 41.70 -24.24 57.25
N ASP A 453 42.31 -25.43 57.14
CA ASP A 453 42.08 -26.35 56.01
C ASP A 453 40.64 -26.89 56.04
N ARG A 454 40.11 -27.17 57.24
CA ARG A 454 38.71 -27.58 57.44
C ARG A 454 37.73 -26.48 57.02
N LEU A 455 38.05 -25.22 57.32
CA LEU A 455 37.24 -24.08 56.90
C LEU A 455 37.28 -23.89 55.37
N GLU A 456 38.42 -24.12 54.73
CA GLU A 456 38.55 -24.08 53.27
C GLU A 456 37.76 -25.20 52.59
N LEU A 457 37.79 -26.41 53.15
CA LEU A 457 36.93 -27.51 52.69
C LEU A 457 35.44 -27.16 52.79
N ALA A 458 35.00 -26.60 53.94
CA ALA A 458 33.61 -26.19 54.12
C ALA A 458 33.19 -25.10 53.12
N LYS A 459 34.09 -24.17 52.76
CA LYS A 459 33.84 -23.17 51.70
C LYS A 459 33.70 -23.84 50.33
N ALA A 460 34.54 -24.81 50.02
CA ALA A 460 34.48 -25.54 48.75
C ALA A 460 33.19 -26.36 48.61
N GLN A 461 32.73 -26.99 49.69
CA GLN A 461 31.45 -27.71 49.72
C GLN A 461 30.28 -26.75 49.45
N ARG A 462 30.24 -25.58 50.10
CA ARG A 462 29.23 -24.56 49.79
C ARG A 462 29.31 -24.07 48.35
N LEU A 463 30.51 -23.95 47.78
CA LEU A 463 30.65 -23.56 46.38
C LEU A 463 30.01 -24.62 45.46
N ARG A 464 30.28 -25.91 45.71
CA ARG A 464 29.65 -27.02 45.00
C ARG A 464 28.13 -26.95 45.10
N ASP A 465 27.59 -26.78 46.29
CA ASP A 465 26.13 -26.78 46.51
C ASP A 465 25.44 -25.57 45.84
N ASN A 466 26.16 -24.47 45.63
CA ASN A 466 25.65 -23.27 44.96
C ASN A 466 25.94 -23.23 43.44
N ILE A 467 26.67 -24.19 42.89
CA ILE A 467 27.15 -24.12 41.51
C ILE A 467 25.98 -24.17 40.51
N ASP A 468 25.00 -25.03 40.76
CA ASP A 468 23.86 -25.23 39.87
C ASP A 468 22.93 -24.02 39.84
N ILE A 469 22.68 -23.40 41.01
CA ILE A 469 21.88 -22.17 41.11
C ILE A 469 22.54 -21.04 40.32
N ARG A 470 23.87 -20.91 40.41
CA ARG A 470 24.63 -19.90 39.65
C ARG A 470 24.56 -20.18 38.16
N HIS A 471 24.77 -21.43 37.75
CA HIS A 471 24.71 -21.87 36.36
C HIS A 471 23.34 -21.63 35.73
N GLU A 472 22.27 -21.96 36.44
CA GLU A 472 20.89 -21.71 36.02
C GLU A 472 20.59 -20.21 35.91
N SER A 473 20.99 -19.42 36.91
CA SER A 473 20.80 -17.96 36.87
C SER A 473 21.51 -17.32 35.68
N ALA A 474 22.70 -17.80 35.31
CA ALA A 474 23.45 -17.31 34.16
C ALA A 474 22.74 -17.64 32.83
N ILE A 475 22.21 -18.85 32.67
CA ILE A 475 21.40 -19.23 31.50
C ILE A 475 20.14 -18.37 31.42
N ASN A 476 19.46 -18.13 32.54
CA ASN A 476 18.25 -17.30 32.57
C ASN A 476 18.51 -15.86 32.15
N VAL A 477 19.63 -15.27 32.59
CA VAL A 477 20.05 -13.93 32.14
C VAL A 477 20.34 -13.91 30.65
N LEU A 478 21.08 -14.90 30.13
CA LEU A 478 21.39 -15.02 28.70
C LEU A 478 20.11 -15.10 27.87
N ARG A 479 19.18 -16.00 28.23
CA ARG A 479 17.88 -16.16 27.56
C ARG A 479 17.04 -14.88 27.63
N GLY A 480 17.03 -14.21 28.79
CA GLY A 480 16.32 -12.94 28.98
C GLY A 480 16.82 -11.85 28.04
N GLU A 481 18.14 -11.74 27.88
CA GLU A 481 18.77 -10.79 26.96
C GLU A 481 18.51 -11.14 25.49
N GLN A 482 18.69 -12.41 25.12
CA GLN A 482 18.40 -12.95 23.77
C GLN A 482 16.94 -12.66 23.37
N ASN A 483 15.97 -12.96 24.24
CA ASN A 483 14.55 -12.68 24.03
C ASN A 483 14.25 -11.18 23.88
N HIS A 484 14.94 -10.32 24.65
CA HIS A 484 14.77 -8.88 24.49
C HIS A 484 15.27 -8.39 23.14
N ARG A 485 16.46 -8.84 22.70
CA ARG A 485 17.04 -8.50 21.40
C ARG A 485 16.18 -9.03 20.24
N MET A 486 15.63 -10.24 20.38
CA MET A 486 14.73 -10.83 19.39
C MET A 486 13.46 -10.00 19.22
N ARG A 487 12.80 -9.61 20.32
CA ARG A 487 11.60 -8.75 20.27
C ARG A 487 11.86 -7.41 19.57
N LEU A 488 12.98 -6.76 19.85
CA LEU A 488 13.34 -5.49 19.18
C LEU A 488 13.64 -5.68 17.68
N ARG A 489 14.06 -6.88 17.26
CA ARG A 489 14.24 -7.20 15.85
C ARG A 489 12.90 -7.40 15.15
N LEU A 490 12.02 -8.22 15.73
CA LEU A 490 10.66 -8.43 15.22
C LEU A 490 9.88 -7.11 15.12
N GLN A 491 9.98 -6.23 16.12
CA GLN A 491 9.37 -4.91 16.05
C GLN A 491 9.87 -4.06 14.86
N ARG A 492 11.15 -4.18 14.49
CA ARG A 492 11.69 -3.49 13.30
C ARG A 492 11.17 -4.13 12.02
N HIS A 493 11.07 -5.46 11.96
CA HIS A 493 10.50 -6.19 10.84
C HIS A 493 9.04 -5.76 10.58
N ASP A 494 8.24 -5.64 11.64
CA ASP A 494 6.85 -5.15 11.56
C ASP A 494 6.77 -3.70 11.02
N GLN A 495 7.70 -2.84 11.46
CA GLN A 495 7.75 -1.45 10.97
C GLN A 495 8.12 -1.38 9.49
N GLU A 496 9.02 -2.24 9.01
CA GLU A 496 9.40 -2.33 7.60
C GLU A 496 8.23 -2.83 6.75
N ALA A 497 7.52 -3.87 7.20
CA ALA A 497 6.31 -4.38 6.54
C ALA A 497 5.21 -3.30 6.46
N ALA A 498 4.95 -2.60 7.56
CA ALA A 498 3.97 -1.51 7.59
C ALA A 498 4.35 -0.34 6.66
N GLN A 499 5.66 -0.05 6.51
CA GLN A 499 6.13 0.96 5.56
C GLN A 499 5.92 0.54 4.10
N LEU A 500 6.14 -0.74 3.79
CA LEU A 500 5.91 -1.29 2.45
C LEU A 500 4.42 -1.24 2.10
N GLN A 501 3.54 -1.61 3.04
CA GLN A 501 2.09 -1.52 2.85
C GLN A 501 1.63 -0.08 2.58
N ARG A 502 2.11 0.90 3.35
CA ARG A 502 1.81 2.33 3.08
C ARG A 502 2.36 2.83 1.74
N ARG A 503 3.41 2.21 1.19
CA ARG A 503 3.90 2.51 -0.16
C ARG A 503 2.93 1.94 -1.21
N ARG A 504 2.53 0.67 -1.06
CA ARG A 504 1.52 0.01 -1.91
C ARG A 504 0.24 0.84 -2.02
N GLU A 505 -0.34 1.21 -0.87
CA GLU A 505 -1.58 2.03 -0.81
C GLU A 505 -1.42 3.35 -1.59
N ARG A 506 -0.29 4.05 -1.42
CA ARG A 506 -0.03 5.31 -2.13
C ARG A 506 0.10 5.14 -3.64
N GLU A 507 0.66 4.03 -4.12
CA GLU A 507 0.75 3.76 -5.57
C GLU A 507 -0.63 3.40 -6.14
N LEU A 508 -1.44 2.61 -5.43
CA LEU A 508 -2.83 2.34 -5.83
C LEU A 508 -3.66 3.62 -5.90
N ASP A 509 -3.52 4.51 -4.91
CA ASP A 509 -4.15 5.82 -4.91
C ASP A 509 -3.68 6.75 -6.04
N ARG A 510 -2.45 6.54 -6.57
CA ARG A 510 -1.98 7.26 -7.76
C ARG A 510 -2.70 6.77 -8.99
N VAL A 511 -2.68 5.46 -9.25
CA VAL A 511 -3.36 4.86 -10.41
C VAL A 511 -4.85 5.24 -10.43
N GLN A 512 -5.52 5.24 -9.28
CA GLN A 512 -6.93 5.65 -9.19
C GLN A 512 -7.14 7.14 -9.51
N ARG A 513 -6.22 8.02 -9.09
CA ARG A 513 -6.31 9.45 -9.42
C ARG A 513 -6.10 9.67 -10.92
N ASP A 514 -5.11 8.99 -11.48
CA ASP A 514 -4.81 9.07 -12.91
C ASP A 514 -6.03 8.61 -13.74
N LEU A 515 -6.69 7.50 -13.36
CA LEU A 515 -7.96 7.08 -13.98
C LEU A 515 -9.08 8.12 -13.86
N ASN A 516 -9.24 8.73 -12.68
CA ASN A 516 -10.27 9.74 -12.48
C ASN A 516 -10.02 10.99 -13.33
N ASP A 517 -8.76 11.40 -13.47
CA ASP A 517 -8.33 12.52 -14.30
C ASP A 517 -8.58 12.19 -15.79
N GLU A 518 -8.15 11.02 -16.25
CA GLU A 518 -8.41 10.50 -17.62
C GLU A 518 -9.92 10.44 -17.96
N LEU A 519 -10.74 9.90 -17.05
CA LEU A 519 -12.20 9.84 -17.22
C LEU A 519 -12.84 11.24 -17.20
N GLY A 520 -12.31 12.16 -16.40
CA GLY A 520 -12.76 13.55 -16.33
C GLY A 520 -12.50 14.28 -17.65
N GLU A 521 -11.27 14.20 -18.15
CA GLU A 521 -10.87 14.75 -19.45
C GLU A 521 -11.73 14.18 -20.58
N TRP A 522 -11.90 12.86 -20.63
CA TRP A 522 -12.76 12.20 -21.62
C TRP A 522 -14.21 12.68 -21.55
N THR A 523 -14.76 12.83 -20.33
CA THR A 523 -16.14 13.30 -20.15
C THR A 523 -16.31 14.73 -20.68
N THR A 524 -15.34 15.61 -20.46
CA THR A 524 -15.38 16.98 -20.99
C THR A 524 -15.28 17.01 -22.52
N GLU A 525 -14.40 16.19 -23.11
CA GLU A 525 -14.25 16.08 -24.56
C GLU A 525 -15.51 15.51 -25.20
N MET A 526 -16.10 14.48 -24.59
CA MET A 526 -17.36 13.89 -25.05
C MET A 526 -18.51 14.89 -24.99
N GLN A 527 -18.60 15.72 -23.95
CA GLN A 527 -19.59 16.80 -23.86
C GLN A 527 -19.40 17.83 -24.97
N ARG A 528 -18.16 18.21 -25.27
CA ARG A 528 -17.84 19.11 -26.40
C ARG A 528 -18.34 18.53 -27.73
N LYS A 529 -18.04 17.25 -28.00
CA LYS A 529 -18.47 16.56 -29.22
C LYS A 529 -19.98 16.44 -29.33
N LYS A 530 -20.68 16.16 -28.23
CA LYS A 530 -22.15 16.14 -28.18
C LYS A 530 -22.75 17.50 -28.54
N ALA A 531 -22.24 18.59 -27.94
CA ALA A 531 -22.71 19.94 -28.23
C ALA A 531 -22.48 20.35 -29.69
N VAL A 532 -21.35 19.95 -30.29
CA VAL A 532 -21.07 20.18 -31.72
C VAL A 532 -22.08 19.44 -32.61
N LEU A 533 -22.34 18.16 -32.31
CA LEU A 533 -23.31 17.35 -33.06
C LEU A 533 -24.73 17.89 -32.92
N GLU A 534 -25.17 18.25 -31.72
CA GLU A 534 -26.49 18.88 -31.49
C GLU A 534 -26.66 20.12 -32.36
N ARG A 535 -25.66 21.02 -32.33
CA ARG A 535 -25.68 22.23 -33.15
C ARG A 535 -25.79 21.91 -34.64
N TRP A 536 -25.02 20.93 -35.13
CA TRP A 536 -25.11 20.54 -36.55
C TRP A 536 -26.45 19.90 -36.89
N TRP A 537 -27.00 19.05 -36.02
CA TRP A 537 -28.31 18.45 -36.23
C TRP A 537 -29.42 19.51 -36.28
N ASP A 538 -29.32 20.55 -35.44
CA ASP A 538 -30.25 21.67 -35.45
C ASP A 538 -30.17 22.44 -36.78
N ILE A 539 -28.97 22.74 -37.27
CA ILE A 539 -28.77 23.44 -38.55
C ILE A 539 -29.27 22.57 -39.72
N GLU A 540 -28.89 21.29 -39.79
CA GLU A 540 -29.35 20.35 -40.83
C GLU A 540 -30.88 20.22 -40.84
N THR A 541 -31.48 20.16 -39.65
CA THR A 541 -32.94 20.09 -39.47
C THR A 541 -33.60 21.35 -40.03
N GLN A 542 -33.11 22.53 -39.67
CA GLN A 542 -33.66 23.80 -40.18
C GLN A 542 -33.51 23.94 -41.69
N ILE A 543 -32.35 23.54 -42.26
CA ILE A 543 -32.12 23.50 -43.71
C ILE A 543 -33.15 22.60 -44.39
N CYS A 544 -33.34 21.39 -43.87
CA CYS A 544 -34.28 20.41 -44.43
C CYS A 544 -35.73 20.92 -44.39
N LEU A 545 -36.18 21.41 -43.23
CA LEU A 545 -37.53 21.95 -43.09
C LEU A 545 -37.76 23.16 -44.01
N LYS A 546 -36.78 24.04 -44.18
CA LYS A 546 -36.92 25.21 -45.07
C LYS A 546 -36.95 24.83 -46.55
N LYS A 547 -36.12 23.87 -46.97
CA LYS A 547 -36.07 23.39 -48.36
C LYS A 547 -37.32 22.61 -48.77
N TYR A 548 -37.79 21.71 -47.91
CA TYR A 548 -38.84 20.74 -48.27
C TYR A 548 -40.19 21.02 -47.62
N GLY A 549 -40.25 21.72 -46.49
CA GLY A 549 -41.49 22.04 -45.76
C GLY A 549 -42.43 22.98 -46.52
N ALA A 550 -41.87 23.97 -47.24
CA ALA A 550 -42.64 24.89 -48.07
C ALA A 550 -43.42 24.18 -49.19
N SER A 551 -42.92 23.05 -49.70
CA SER A 551 -43.59 22.26 -50.75
C SER A 551 -44.81 21.49 -50.25
N LYS A 552 -44.97 21.37 -48.93
CA LYS A 552 -46.02 20.56 -48.28
C LYS A 552 -47.03 21.41 -47.48
N ASP A 553 -46.96 22.74 -47.58
CA ASP A 553 -47.76 23.68 -46.77
C ASP A 553 -47.65 23.41 -45.25
N LEU A 554 -46.48 22.96 -44.79
CA LEU A 554 -46.20 22.75 -43.37
C LEU A 554 -45.39 23.92 -42.83
N VAL A 555 -46.02 24.73 -41.97
CA VAL A 555 -45.34 25.80 -41.21
C VAL A 555 -44.94 25.24 -39.83
N PHE A 556 -43.69 25.43 -39.46
CA PHE A 556 -43.13 25.02 -38.17
C PHE A 556 -42.67 26.27 -37.42
N ASP A 557 -43.55 26.83 -36.59
CA ASP A 557 -43.23 28.01 -35.77
C ASP A 557 -42.50 27.64 -34.46
N ASP A 558 -42.69 26.40 -33.98
CA ASP A 558 -42.09 25.89 -32.74
C ASP A 558 -40.92 24.92 -33.00
N PRO A 559 -39.92 24.87 -32.10
CA PRO A 559 -38.80 23.94 -32.21
C PRO A 559 -39.25 22.47 -32.14
N LEU A 560 -38.60 21.63 -32.95
CA LEU A 560 -38.81 20.18 -32.91
C LEU A 560 -38.18 19.56 -31.66
N THR A 561 -38.74 18.45 -31.19
CA THR A 561 -38.17 17.70 -30.06
C THR A 561 -36.72 17.27 -30.37
N PRO A 562 -35.73 17.71 -29.57
CA PRO A 562 -34.33 17.33 -29.76
C PRO A 562 -34.15 15.81 -29.71
N LEU A 563 -33.12 15.31 -30.40
CA LEU A 563 -32.77 13.90 -30.29
C LEU A 563 -32.13 13.65 -28.92
N ALA A 564 -32.78 12.84 -28.08
CA ALA A 564 -32.25 12.53 -26.76
C ALA A 564 -30.95 11.71 -26.84
N TRP A 565 -29.95 12.05 -26.01
CA TRP A 565 -28.70 11.29 -25.88
C TRP A 565 -28.84 9.99 -25.08
N SER A 566 -29.93 9.81 -24.34
CA SER A 566 -30.21 8.55 -23.66
C SER A 566 -30.68 7.50 -24.66
N ARG A 567 -30.01 6.34 -24.67
CA ARG A 567 -30.61 5.13 -25.24
C ARG A 567 -31.75 4.74 -24.29
N GLU A 568 -32.98 4.70 -24.78
CA GLU A 568 -34.07 4.18 -23.95
C GLU A 568 -33.75 2.72 -23.62
N PRO A 569 -33.54 2.37 -22.33
CA PRO A 569 -33.20 1.02 -21.96
C PRO A 569 -34.41 0.12 -22.24
N GLY A 570 -34.33 -0.71 -23.28
CA GLY A 570 -35.37 -1.69 -23.64
C GLY A 570 -35.83 -1.65 -25.10
N VAL A 571 -35.48 -0.61 -25.87
CA VAL A 571 -35.69 -0.59 -27.32
C VAL A 571 -34.34 -0.82 -28.00
N GLU A 572 -33.77 -2.01 -27.78
CA GLU A 572 -32.76 -2.52 -28.71
C GLU A 572 -33.49 -2.86 -30.00
N THR A 573 -33.67 -1.86 -30.86
CA THR A 573 -34.17 -2.11 -32.21
C THR A 573 -33.19 -3.08 -32.86
N THR A 574 -33.64 -4.29 -33.14
CA THR A 574 -32.91 -5.33 -33.88
C THR A 574 -32.30 -4.81 -35.19
N PHE A 575 -32.84 -3.72 -35.72
CA PHE A 575 -32.32 -2.99 -36.87
C PHE A 575 -30.96 -2.31 -36.64
N ASP A 576 -30.69 -1.81 -35.43
CA ASP A 576 -29.39 -1.20 -35.10
C ASP A 576 -28.29 -2.28 -34.98
N ASN A 577 -28.64 -3.47 -34.49
CA ASN A 577 -27.68 -4.59 -34.40
C ASN A 577 -27.30 -5.12 -35.80
N PHE A 578 -28.19 -5.02 -36.80
CA PHE A 578 -27.90 -5.49 -38.17
C PHE A 578 -26.93 -4.54 -38.92
N ALA A 579 -27.03 -3.24 -38.65
CA ALA A 579 -26.04 -2.28 -39.14
C ALA A 579 -24.67 -2.46 -38.46
N ASP A 580 -24.67 -2.90 -37.21
CA ASP A 580 -23.44 -3.19 -36.45
C ASP A 580 -22.74 -4.48 -36.93
N GLU A 581 -23.49 -5.51 -37.32
CA GLU A 581 -22.91 -6.75 -37.85
C GLU A 581 -22.25 -6.55 -39.22
N LEU A 582 -22.77 -5.64 -40.04
CA LEU A 582 -22.15 -5.29 -41.33
C LEU A 582 -20.86 -4.45 -41.18
N GLU A 583 -20.77 -3.59 -40.16
CA GLU A 583 -19.59 -2.73 -39.91
C GLU A 583 -18.39 -3.51 -39.34
N SER A 584 -18.60 -4.71 -38.78
CA SER A 584 -17.51 -5.53 -38.25
C SER A 584 -16.65 -6.17 -39.35
N TRP A 585 -17.18 -6.34 -40.56
CA TRP A 585 -16.51 -7.10 -41.63
C TRP A 585 -15.52 -6.25 -42.44
N ASP A 586 -15.70 -4.93 -42.49
CA ASP A 586 -14.84 -4.02 -43.26
C ASP A 586 -13.51 -3.66 -42.58
N ASN A 587 -13.29 -4.04 -41.31
CA ASN A 587 -12.01 -3.76 -40.62
C ASN A 587 -11.00 -4.91 -40.73
N ASP A 588 -11.41 -6.11 -41.13
CA ASP A 588 -10.53 -7.28 -41.18
C ASP A 588 -9.86 -7.47 -42.56
N GLU A 589 -10.27 -6.74 -43.60
CA GLU A 589 -9.73 -6.93 -44.97
C GLU A 589 -8.38 -6.21 -45.25
N ASP A 590 -7.91 -5.33 -44.36
CA ASP A 590 -6.69 -4.53 -44.59
C ASP A 590 -5.41 -5.06 -43.87
N GLU A 591 -5.48 -6.16 -43.10
CA GLU A 591 -4.31 -6.68 -42.34
C GLU A 591 -3.61 -7.92 -42.94
N ASP A 592 -4.13 -8.57 -43.98
CA ASP A 592 -3.59 -9.84 -44.49
C ASP A 592 -2.67 -9.75 -45.75
N ASP A 593 -2.29 -8.55 -46.21
CA ASP A 593 -1.25 -8.39 -47.26
C ASP A 593 0.18 -8.37 -46.67
N GLU A 594 0.44 -9.19 -45.65
CA GLU A 594 1.80 -9.55 -45.24
C GLU A 594 2.39 -10.48 -46.31
N GLN A 595 3.06 -9.87 -47.29
CA GLN A 595 3.88 -10.57 -48.28
C GLN A 595 4.78 -11.60 -47.56
N PRO A 596 4.75 -12.88 -47.94
CA PRO A 596 5.75 -13.83 -47.46
C PRO A 596 7.09 -13.40 -48.06
N ASP A 597 7.97 -12.84 -47.23
CA ASP A 597 9.36 -12.62 -47.57
C ASP A 597 10.02 -13.99 -47.85
N GLU A 598 10.08 -14.32 -49.14
CA GLU A 598 11.05 -15.24 -49.71
C GLU A 598 12.46 -14.68 -49.47
N GLU A 599 13.06 -14.98 -48.31
CA GLU A 599 14.52 -14.91 -48.18
C GLU A 599 15.12 -16.31 -48.15
N ALA A 600 15.35 -16.79 -49.37
CA ALA A 600 16.19 -17.91 -49.68
C ALA A 600 17.65 -17.67 -49.27
N GLY A 601 18.23 -18.65 -48.58
CA GLY A 601 19.56 -19.16 -48.89
C GLY A 601 20.77 -18.33 -48.44
N LYS A 602 21.42 -18.81 -47.37
CA LYS A 602 22.89 -18.96 -47.36
C LYS A 602 23.31 -20.12 -46.48
N GLU A 603 23.63 -21.22 -47.16
CA GLU A 603 24.61 -22.21 -46.75
C GLU A 603 25.94 -21.52 -46.37
N GLU A 604 26.60 -21.98 -45.31
CA GLU A 604 27.94 -22.57 -45.39
C GLU A 604 28.47 -22.98 -43.99
N ASP A 605 28.67 -24.30 -43.87
CA ASP A 605 29.86 -25.02 -43.38
C ASP A 605 30.38 -24.91 -41.92
N LYS A 606 30.41 -26.11 -41.31
CA LYS A 606 31.51 -26.76 -40.56
C LYS A 606 32.10 -26.08 -39.32
N ASP A 607 31.96 -26.74 -38.17
CA ASP A 607 33.02 -27.69 -37.76
C ASP A 607 32.57 -28.63 -36.63
N GLU A 608 32.98 -29.89 -36.77
CA GLU A 608 32.77 -31.01 -35.89
C GLU A 608 33.66 -30.92 -34.63
N THR A 609 33.15 -31.36 -33.48
CA THR A 609 33.95 -32.18 -32.53
C THR A 609 33.03 -32.92 -31.55
N PRO A 610 33.18 -34.25 -31.38
CA PRO A 610 32.30 -35.08 -30.55
C PRO A 610 32.97 -35.54 -29.24
N THR A 611 32.17 -35.81 -28.19
CA THR A 611 32.25 -36.90 -27.16
C THR A 611 31.54 -36.53 -25.84
N PRO A 612 31.15 -37.48 -24.96
CA PRO A 612 30.27 -38.63 -25.19
C PRO A 612 29.15 -38.76 -24.10
N GLU A 613 28.30 -39.76 -24.32
CA GLU A 613 27.13 -40.26 -23.56
C GLU A 613 27.19 -40.26 -22.01
N PRO A 614 26.01 -40.36 -21.36
CA PRO A 614 25.73 -41.64 -20.72
C PRO A 614 24.33 -42.22 -20.99
N THR A 615 24.30 -43.54 -20.85
CA THR A 615 23.24 -44.55 -21.02
C THR A 615 21.91 -44.31 -20.28
N PRO A 616 20.77 -44.85 -20.77
CA PRO A 616 19.56 -45.02 -19.98
C PRO A 616 19.50 -46.44 -19.38
N GLY A 617 19.54 -46.50 -18.05
CA GLY A 617 19.26 -47.70 -17.28
C GLY A 617 17.77 -47.86 -17.03
N THR A 618 17.21 -48.91 -17.61
CA THR A 618 15.93 -49.55 -17.27
C THR A 618 15.79 -49.77 -15.75
N ASN A 619 14.66 -49.40 -15.15
CA ASN A 619 14.00 -50.25 -14.16
C ASN A 619 12.54 -49.84 -13.93
N GLN A 620 11.69 -50.83 -14.17
CA GLN A 620 10.29 -50.90 -13.77
C GLN A 620 10.22 -51.09 -12.26
N SER A 621 9.31 -50.40 -11.58
CA SER A 621 8.57 -50.97 -10.43
C SER A 621 7.37 -50.08 -10.07
N SER A 622 6.22 -50.68 -10.27
CA SER A 622 4.88 -50.37 -9.78
C SER A 622 4.77 -49.95 -8.31
N THR A 623 3.91 -48.99 -8.01
CA THR A 623 3.11 -48.85 -6.77
C THR A 623 2.03 -47.78 -7.04
N VAL A 624 0.89 -48.16 -7.61
CA VAL A 624 -0.42 -48.32 -6.96
C VAL A 624 -0.87 -47.06 -6.20
N GLU A 625 -1.71 -46.29 -6.90
CA GLU A 625 -2.71 -45.36 -6.35
C GLU A 625 -3.52 -46.00 -5.22
N SER A 626 -3.74 -45.25 -4.15
CA SER A 626 -4.82 -45.53 -3.20
C SER A 626 -5.37 -44.21 -2.69
N ASP A 627 -6.59 -43.92 -3.14
CA ASP A 627 -7.46 -42.85 -2.68
C ASP A 627 -7.70 -42.94 -1.16
N PRO A 628 -7.80 -41.81 -0.44
CA PRO A 628 -8.35 -41.79 0.91
C PRO A 628 -9.89 -41.79 0.86
N PRO A 629 -10.57 -42.67 1.63
CA PRO A 629 -12.03 -42.70 1.64
C PRO A 629 -12.63 -41.58 2.50
N HIS A 630 -13.70 -41.01 1.95
CA HIS A 630 -14.78 -40.35 2.67
C HIS A 630 -15.20 -41.18 3.90
N THR A 631 -15.28 -40.52 5.06
CA THR A 631 -16.10 -41.00 6.19
C THR A 631 -17.17 -39.96 6.46
N ASP A 632 -18.40 -40.36 6.18
CA ASP A 632 -19.63 -39.68 6.56
C ASP A 632 -20.51 -40.72 7.26
N ALA A 633 -21.31 -40.23 8.21
CA ALA A 633 -22.44 -40.86 8.91
C ALA A 633 -22.22 -41.86 10.07
N GLY A 634 -22.97 -41.56 11.15
CA GLY A 634 -23.46 -42.48 12.20
C GLY A 634 -22.80 -42.24 13.55
N GLY A 635 -23.44 -41.73 14.61
CA GLY A 635 -24.82 -41.92 15.06
C GLY A 635 -24.78 -42.72 16.37
N GLU A 636 -25.69 -42.40 17.32
CA GLU A 636 -25.91 -43.06 18.63
C GLU A 636 -24.88 -42.63 19.72
N GLY A 637 -25.20 -42.34 20.98
CA GLY A 637 -26.38 -42.43 21.84
C GLY A 637 -25.89 -42.20 23.28
N GLU A 638 -26.76 -41.65 24.14
CA GLU A 638 -26.68 -41.35 25.59
C GLU A 638 -25.97 -42.40 26.52
N PRO A 639 -25.99 -42.27 27.88
CA PRO A 639 -25.72 -41.15 28.79
C PRO A 639 -24.76 -41.55 29.96
N VAL A 640 -24.22 -40.58 30.71
CA VAL A 640 -24.12 -40.52 32.20
C VAL A 640 -23.81 -39.07 32.61
#